data_AF-A0A5M8PR29-F1
#
_entry.id   AF-A0A5M8PR29-F1
#
_cell.length_a   1.000
_cell.length_b   1.000
_cell.length_c   1.000
_cell.angle_alpha   90.00
_cell.angle_beta   90.00
_cell.angle_gamma   90.00
#
_symmetry.space_group_name_H-M   'P 1'
#
loop_
_entity.id
_entity.type
_entity.pdbx_description
1 polymer ?
#
loop_
_entity_poly.entity_id
_entity_poly.type
_entity_poly.pdbx_seq_one_letter_code
_entity_poly.pdbx_strand_id
1 'polypeptide(L)'
;MLILMCWRRDSGKRGDEGGSWPATVGLSDTRGGLMRSCLWPIRSAQAVSRLSSSPALARHAILNPTLVRSRHFASTPSTFASASKQVTDLEQRIADIPLERFRNFCIVAHVDHGKSTLSDRLLELTGTIEAGGNKQILDKLDVERERGITVKAQTCSMIYNYKGQDHLLHLVDTPGHVDFRAEVSRSYASCGGALLLVDASQGVQAQTVANFYLAFSQGLSLVPVINKIDLPSADAPRALEQMKSTFELDTEKAVLVSAKTGLNVEAILPAVIEQIPAPVGDHMKPLRLLLVDSWYSNYKGVILLVRVFDGQIKAGDQVTSFATGLKYFVGEVGIMYPDQTPQTVLRAGQVGYIHFNPGMKRSQDAKVGDTFTTVGREKDVEPLPGFEEPKSMVFVAAYPVDQGDYGHLEDSINQIVLNDRSVTLQKESSEALGAGWRLGFLGTLHCSVFEDRLRQEHGASIIITPPNVPFKVLWANGDEDIIRNPAEFPGQEATRVAELQEPYVTVTITLPEEYLGKVIELCEGNRGEQKELQFFTATQVILKYDLPLAHLVDDFFGKLKGATKGYASLDYEESEFRKSNIVKLQLLVNKIPVDAVARVVHTSQVERIGRQWVSKFKEHVDRQMFEVVIQAAAGRRVVARETIKPFRKDVLQKLHASDVSRRRKLLERQKEGRKKLRAVGNITIDQKAFQAFLAK
;
A
#
# COMPACT_ATOMS: atom_id res chain seq x y z
N MET A 1 -36.54 -7.11 14.02
CA MET A 1 -37.72 -7.20 14.92
C MET A 1 -37.42 -6.32 16.14
N LEU A 2 -38.36 -5.42 16.51
CA LEU A 2 -38.25 -4.25 17.45
C LEU A 2 -37.36 -3.10 16.92
N ILE A 3 -37.80 -1.86 16.60
CA ILE A 3 -38.81 -0.88 17.06
C ILE A 3 -38.57 -0.31 18.47
N LEU A 4 -38.09 0.94 18.52
CA LEU A 4 -38.38 1.99 19.53
C LEU A 4 -37.83 3.34 19.01
N MET A 5 -38.63 4.20 18.36
CA MET A 5 -39.49 5.29 18.89
C MET A 5 -38.79 6.47 19.61
N CYS A 6 -38.68 7.58 18.87
CA CYS A 6 -39.07 8.96 19.19
C CYS A 6 -38.93 9.51 20.63
N TRP A 7 -38.19 10.61 20.77
CA TRP A 7 -38.60 11.71 21.65
C TRP A 7 -38.32 13.08 21.03
N ARG A 8 -39.42 13.76 20.67
CA ARG A 8 -39.53 15.15 20.27
C ARG A 8 -40.25 15.85 21.41
N ARG A 9 -39.72 16.94 21.97
CA ARG A 9 -40.43 17.75 22.97
C ARG A 9 -40.26 19.23 22.67
N ASP A 10 -41.29 19.80 22.06
CA ASP A 10 -41.60 21.23 22.06
C ASP A 10 -42.45 21.55 23.30
N SER A 11 -42.14 22.65 24.00
CA SER A 11 -43.13 23.53 24.64
C SER A 11 -42.43 24.83 25.07
N GLY A 12 -42.83 25.95 24.46
CA GLY A 12 -42.27 27.27 24.73
C GLY A 12 -43.00 28.11 25.78
N LYS A 13 -42.42 29.29 26.03
CA LYS A 13 -42.98 30.60 26.46
C LYS A 13 -41.78 31.44 26.95
N ARG A 14 -41.66 32.77 26.82
CA ARG A 14 -42.31 33.87 26.08
C ARG A 14 -41.49 35.13 26.49
N GLY A 15 -41.27 36.10 25.60
CA GLY A 15 -40.67 37.41 25.89
C GLY A 15 -39.72 37.83 24.76
N ASP A 16 -40.19 38.44 23.68
CA ASP A 16 -40.48 39.88 23.44
C ASP A 16 -39.24 40.78 23.34
N GLU A 17 -39.37 41.78 22.45
CA GLU A 17 -38.40 42.74 21.89
C GLU A 17 -37.65 42.20 20.65
N GLY A 18 -37.80 42.69 19.42
CA GLY A 18 -38.39 43.92 18.90
C GLY A 18 -37.42 44.48 17.85
N GLY A 19 -37.80 44.58 16.57
CA GLY A 19 -36.98 45.32 15.59
C GLY A 19 -37.08 44.90 14.12
N SER A 20 -38.22 45.25 13.50
CA SER A 20 -38.38 45.76 12.12
C SER A 20 -37.54 45.20 10.95
N TRP A 21 -38.25 44.51 10.05
CA TRP A 21 -38.04 44.49 8.58
C TRP A 21 -38.29 45.89 7.96
N PRO A 22 -37.84 46.20 6.73
CA PRO A 22 -38.54 45.74 5.52
C PRO A 22 -37.64 45.27 4.36
N ALA A 23 -38.20 44.36 3.57
CA ALA A 23 -37.79 44.05 2.21
C ALA A 23 -38.29 45.14 1.25
N THR A 24 -37.53 45.51 0.21
CA THR A 24 -38.09 45.92 -1.10
C THR A 24 -37.06 45.84 -2.23
N VAL A 25 -37.38 45.02 -3.24
CA VAL A 25 -37.29 45.17 -4.71
C VAL A 25 -36.35 46.25 -5.31
N GLY A 26 -35.57 45.84 -6.34
CA GLY A 26 -35.03 46.77 -7.34
C GLY A 26 -34.30 46.09 -8.50
N LEU A 27 -34.99 45.87 -9.61
CA LEU A 27 -34.40 45.70 -10.95
C LEU A 27 -33.65 46.98 -11.36
N SER A 28 -32.54 46.86 -12.08
CA SER A 28 -32.21 47.78 -13.19
C SER A 28 -31.13 47.22 -14.12
N ASP A 29 -31.56 46.98 -15.36
CA ASP A 29 -30.75 47.02 -16.58
C ASP A 29 -29.94 48.33 -16.70
N THR A 30 -28.70 48.23 -17.21
CA THR A 30 -28.16 49.24 -18.15
C THR A 30 -27.15 48.62 -19.10
N ARG A 31 -27.45 48.74 -20.40
CA ARG A 31 -26.59 48.50 -21.56
C ARG A 31 -25.70 49.71 -21.87
N GLY A 32 -24.59 49.46 -22.57
CA GLY A 32 -23.81 50.40 -23.39
C GLY A 32 -22.31 50.26 -23.11
N GLY A 33 -21.40 49.83 -23.98
CA GLY A 33 -21.38 49.78 -25.44
C GLY A 33 -20.40 50.83 -25.98
N LEU A 34 -19.16 50.44 -26.33
CA LEU A 34 -18.36 51.14 -27.35
C LEU A 34 -17.14 50.31 -27.84
N MET A 35 -17.11 50.16 -29.17
CA MET A 35 -16.08 49.58 -30.03
C MET A 35 -14.84 50.48 -30.19
N ARG A 36 -13.70 49.84 -30.55
CA ARG A 36 -12.76 50.15 -31.67
C ARG A 36 -11.46 49.38 -31.41
N SER A 37 -10.95 48.44 -32.23
CA SER A 37 -10.66 48.33 -33.67
C SER A 37 -9.13 48.35 -33.90
N CYS A 38 -8.70 47.56 -34.91
CA CYS A 38 -7.43 47.58 -35.66
C CYS A 38 -6.37 46.54 -35.23
N LEU A 39 -5.63 45.86 -36.10
CA LEU A 39 -5.66 45.60 -37.55
C LEU A 39 -4.54 44.54 -37.83
N TRP A 40 -4.74 43.78 -38.90
CA TRP A 40 -3.86 42.80 -39.58
C TRP A 40 -2.49 43.37 -40.05
N PRO A 41 -1.49 42.58 -40.53
CA PRO A 41 -1.64 41.80 -41.79
C PRO A 41 -0.80 40.53 -42.04
N ILE A 42 -1.15 39.92 -43.18
CA ILE A 42 -0.63 38.76 -43.92
C ILE A 42 0.49 39.16 -44.90
N ARG A 43 1.44 38.24 -45.22
CA ARG A 43 2.09 37.92 -46.53
C ARG A 43 3.18 36.85 -46.28
N SER A 44 3.56 35.88 -47.12
CA SER A 44 3.20 35.41 -48.48
C SER A 44 4.09 34.21 -48.91
N ALA A 45 3.55 33.31 -49.77
CA ALA A 45 4.17 32.51 -50.87
C ALA A 45 5.26 31.45 -50.54
N GLN A 46 5.39 30.28 -51.19
CA GLN A 46 5.23 29.90 -52.61
C GLN A 46 4.76 28.44 -52.83
N ALA A 47 4.25 28.18 -54.04
CA ALA A 47 3.79 26.91 -54.59
C ALA A 47 4.77 26.33 -55.63
N VAL A 48 4.69 25.02 -55.90
CA VAL A 48 5.03 24.42 -57.22
C VAL A 48 3.96 23.40 -57.62
N SER A 49 3.56 23.53 -58.89
CA SER A 49 2.46 22.96 -59.66
C SER A 49 2.74 21.63 -60.36
N ARG A 50 1.65 20.94 -60.79
CA ARG A 50 1.29 20.47 -62.17
C ARG A 50 0.37 19.23 -62.02
N LEU A 51 -0.65 18.88 -62.83
CA LEU A 51 -1.37 19.39 -64.02
C LEU A 51 -2.56 18.39 -64.20
N SER A 52 -3.84 18.82 -64.25
CA SER A 52 -4.79 18.75 -65.41
C SER A 52 -5.17 17.34 -65.89
N SER A 53 -6.44 16.95 -66.15
CA SER A 53 -7.51 17.67 -66.85
C SER A 53 -8.88 16.97 -66.72
N SER A 54 -9.96 17.77 -66.67
CA SER A 54 -11.39 17.41 -66.85
C SER A 54 -11.74 17.22 -68.36
N PRO A 55 -13.02 17.15 -68.86
CA PRO A 55 -14.35 17.20 -68.22
C PRO A 55 -15.52 16.34 -68.87
N ALA A 56 -16.73 16.51 -68.31
CA ALA A 56 -18.06 16.70 -68.97
C ALA A 56 -18.94 15.54 -69.54
N LEU A 57 -20.12 15.42 -68.91
CA LEU A 57 -21.52 15.49 -69.43
C LEU A 57 -22.08 14.55 -70.52
N ALA A 58 -23.11 13.80 -70.08
CA ALA A 58 -24.46 13.62 -70.65
C ALA A 58 -24.67 12.97 -72.04
N ARG A 59 -25.44 11.86 -72.08
CA ARG A 59 -26.83 11.78 -72.61
C ARG A 59 -27.32 10.33 -72.69
N HIS A 60 -28.60 10.15 -72.38
CA HIS A 60 -29.40 8.93 -72.57
C HIS A 60 -29.53 8.56 -74.06
N ALA A 61 -29.45 7.27 -74.39
CA ALA A 61 -30.35 6.63 -75.35
C ALA A 61 -30.32 5.10 -75.21
N ILE A 62 -31.52 4.54 -75.19
CA ILE A 62 -31.88 3.13 -75.06
C ILE A 62 -31.65 2.41 -76.40
N LEU A 63 -31.19 1.14 -76.37
CA LEU A 63 -31.65 -0.01 -77.18
C LEU A 63 -30.66 -1.19 -77.09
N ASN A 64 -31.12 -2.32 -76.53
CA ASN A 64 -30.57 -3.69 -76.64
C ASN A 64 -30.66 -4.21 -78.10
N PRO A 65 -30.16 -5.41 -78.51
CA PRO A 65 -29.38 -6.46 -77.82
C PRO A 65 -28.11 -6.88 -78.62
N THR A 66 -27.13 -7.64 -78.10
CA THR A 66 -27.09 -9.11 -78.22
C THR A 66 -25.81 -9.69 -77.60
N LEU A 67 -26.00 -10.82 -76.88
CA LEU A 67 -25.10 -11.96 -76.72
C LEU A 67 -23.72 -11.76 -76.08
N VAL A 68 -23.66 -11.85 -74.73
CA VAL A 68 -22.56 -12.57 -74.05
C VAL A 68 -23.10 -13.38 -72.87
N ARG A 69 -22.95 -14.70 -72.98
CA ARG A 69 -22.94 -15.77 -71.97
C ARG A 69 -22.82 -15.31 -70.50
N SER A 70 -23.85 -15.56 -69.71
CA SER A 70 -23.81 -15.47 -68.25
C SER A 70 -22.99 -16.64 -67.67
N ARG A 71 -21.79 -16.37 -67.15
CA ARG A 71 -21.20 -17.20 -66.09
C ARG A 71 -21.73 -16.67 -64.76
N HIS A 72 -22.56 -17.47 -64.09
CA HIS A 72 -22.92 -17.20 -62.70
C HIS A 72 -21.67 -17.34 -61.84
N PHE A 73 -21.12 -16.21 -61.37
CA PHE A 73 -20.26 -16.22 -60.20
C PHE A 73 -21.17 -16.47 -59.00
N ALA A 74 -21.09 -17.68 -58.44
CA ALA A 74 -21.64 -17.96 -57.13
C ALA A 74 -20.86 -17.12 -56.11
N SER A 75 -21.52 -16.14 -55.50
CA SER A 75 -21.02 -15.48 -54.30
C SER A 75 -21.09 -16.47 -53.15
N THR A 76 -20.00 -17.18 -52.88
CA THR A 76 -19.81 -17.87 -51.61
C THR A 76 -19.84 -16.80 -50.51
N PRO A 77 -20.70 -16.92 -49.49
CA PRO A 77 -20.60 -16.05 -48.34
C PRO A 77 -19.26 -16.34 -47.68
N SER A 78 -18.43 -15.31 -47.49
CA SER A 78 -17.27 -15.41 -46.62
C SER A 78 -17.79 -15.55 -45.19
N THR A 79 -18.08 -16.77 -44.77
CA THR A 79 -18.11 -17.11 -43.35
C THR A 79 -16.74 -16.77 -42.79
N PHE A 80 -16.63 -15.63 -42.11
CA PHE A 80 -15.57 -15.43 -41.13
C PHE A 80 -15.77 -16.51 -40.09
N ALA A 81 -15.11 -17.65 -40.28
CA ALA A 81 -14.96 -18.65 -39.25
C ALA A 81 -14.11 -18.00 -38.16
N SER A 82 -14.75 -17.44 -37.13
CA SER A 82 -14.06 -17.28 -35.86
C SER A 82 -13.60 -18.68 -35.48
N ALA A 83 -12.28 -18.89 -35.37
CA ALA A 83 -11.78 -20.13 -34.80
C ALA A 83 -12.43 -20.26 -33.41
N SER A 84 -13.44 -21.12 -33.27
CA SER A 84 -14.04 -21.40 -31.97
C SER A 84 -12.94 -22.04 -31.16
N LYS A 85 -12.39 -21.29 -30.20
CA LYS A 85 -11.39 -21.80 -29.26
C LYS A 85 -11.97 -23.11 -28.69
N GLN A 86 -11.25 -24.22 -28.86
CA GLN A 86 -11.71 -25.51 -28.35
C GLN A 86 -11.90 -25.36 -26.84
N VAL A 87 -13.14 -25.56 -26.39
CA VAL A 87 -13.51 -25.49 -24.97
C VAL A 87 -12.78 -26.63 -24.28
N THR A 88 -11.93 -26.30 -23.31
CA THR A 88 -11.14 -27.30 -22.57
C THR A 88 -12.06 -28.18 -21.73
N ASP A 89 -11.66 -29.44 -21.46
CA ASP A 89 -12.43 -30.35 -20.60
C ASP A 89 -12.69 -29.74 -19.21
N LEU A 90 -11.72 -28.96 -18.70
CA LEU A 90 -11.83 -28.20 -17.46
C LEU A 90 -12.95 -27.15 -17.52
N GLU A 91 -13.02 -26.41 -18.62
CA GLU A 91 -14.03 -25.37 -18.83
C GLU A 91 -15.44 -25.98 -18.96
N GLN A 92 -15.58 -27.12 -19.65
CA GLN A 92 -16.85 -27.85 -19.70
C GLN A 92 -17.29 -28.28 -18.31
N ARG A 93 -16.36 -28.89 -17.55
CA ARG A 93 -16.61 -29.30 -16.17
C ARG A 93 -17.04 -28.14 -15.28
N ILE A 94 -16.41 -26.96 -15.41
CA ILE A 94 -16.80 -25.75 -14.66
C ILE A 94 -18.18 -25.24 -15.11
N ALA A 95 -18.47 -25.27 -16.42
CA ALA A 95 -19.73 -24.81 -16.97
C ALA A 95 -20.95 -25.63 -16.50
N ASP A 96 -20.73 -26.91 -16.17
CA ASP A 96 -21.74 -27.85 -15.68
C ASP A 96 -22.05 -27.68 -14.17
N ILE A 97 -21.18 -26.99 -13.41
CA ILE A 97 -21.40 -26.78 -11.98
C ILE A 97 -22.41 -25.63 -11.78
N PRO A 98 -23.54 -25.88 -11.10
CA PRO A 98 -24.53 -24.82 -10.82
C PRO A 98 -24.03 -23.86 -9.74
N LEU A 99 -24.57 -22.64 -9.74
CA LEU A 99 -24.22 -21.56 -8.80
C LEU A 99 -24.31 -21.99 -7.32
N GLU A 100 -25.29 -22.83 -6.99
CA GLU A 100 -25.51 -23.36 -5.64
C GLU A 100 -24.33 -24.16 -5.09
N ARG A 101 -23.42 -24.63 -5.95
CA ARG A 101 -22.23 -25.41 -5.62
C ARG A 101 -20.94 -24.59 -5.67
N PHE A 102 -21.04 -23.28 -5.79
CA PHE A 102 -19.88 -22.39 -5.69
C PHE A 102 -19.65 -21.99 -4.24
N ARG A 103 -18.40 -21.91 -3.80
CA ARG A 103 -18.03 -21.35 -2.49
C ARG A 103 -16.86 -20.41 -2.65
N ASN A 104 -17.02 -19.18 -2.17
CA ASN A 104 -15.96 -18.18 -2.16
C ASN A 104 -15.55 -17.96 -0.71
N PHE A 105 -14.31 -18.27 -0.37
CA PHE A 105 -13.83 -18.16 0.99
C PHE A 105 -12.38 -17.70 1.08
N CYS A 106 -12.02 -17.15 2.23
CA CYS A 106 -10.66 -16.76 2.55
C CYS A 106 -10.18 -17.46 3.82
N ILE A 107 -8.88 -17.35 4.12
CA ILE A 107 -8.32 -17.85 5.39
C ILE A 107 -7.90 -16.66 6.25
N VAL A 108 -8.49 -16.59 7.44
CA VAL A 108 -8.27 -15.54 8.42
C VAL A 108 -7.44 -16.10 9.55
N ALA A 109 -6.24 -15.56 9.76
CA ALA A 109 -5.32 -16.06 10.75
C ALA A 109 -4.43 -14.94 11.32
N HIS A 110 -3.85 -15.17 12.49
CA HIS A 110 -2.70 -14.38 12.95
C HIS A 110 -1.45 -14.77 12.15
N VAL A 111 -0.41 -13.93 12.20
CA VAL A 111 0.90 -14.25 11.67
C VAL A 111 1.40 -15.57 12.30
N ASP A 112 2.07 -16.39 11.49
CA ASP A 112 2.61 -17.70 11.88
C ASP A 112 1.60 -18.78 12.31
N HIS A 113 0.28 -18.56 12.21
CA HIS A 113 -0.71 -19.61 12.48
C HIS A 113 -0.80 -20.69 11.37
N GLY A 114 0.00 -20.59 10.31
CA GLY A 114 0.14 -21.60 9.26
C GLY A 114 -0.86 -21.47 8.10
N LYS A 115 -1.29 -20.25 7.79
CA LYS A 115 -2.24 -19.92 6.72
C LYS A 115 -1.75 -20.37 5.33
N SER A 116 -0.57 -19.92 4.88
CA SER A 116 -0.04 -20.28 3.55
C SER A 116 0.17 -21.80 3.41
N THR A 117 0.68 -22.44 4.47
CA THR A 117 0.83 -23.90 4.50
C THR A 117 -0.50 -24.62 4.37
N LEU A 118 -1.57 -24.10 5.00
CA LEU A 118 -2.90 -24.67 4.88
C LEU A 118 -3.45 -24.51 3.45
N SER A 119 -3.29 -23.31 2.86
CA SER A 119 -3.69 -23.03 1.48
C SER A 119 -3.05 -23.99 0.49
N ASP A 120 -1.75 -24.26 0.61
CA ASP A 120 -1.06 -25.24 -0.23
C ASP A 120 -1.67 -26.65 -0.08
N ARG A 121 -1.92 -27.11 1.14
CA ARG A 121 -2.50 -28.45 1.36
C ARG A 121 -3.89 -28.59 0.74
N LEU A 122 -4.71 -27.54 0.77
CA LEU A 122 -6.02 -27.56 0.11
C LEU A 122 -5.87 -27.68 -1.43
N LEU A 123 -4.86 -27.03 -2.00
CA LEU A 123 -4.56 -27.14 -3.43
C LEU A 123 -4.04 -28.53 -3.81
N GLU A 124 -3.20 -29.15 -2.98
CA GLU A 124 -2.73 -30.53 -3.19
C GLU A 124 -3.89 -31.53 -3.14
N LEU A 125 -4.78 -31.40 -2.15
CA LEU A 125 -5.93 -32.29 -1.97
C LEU A 125 -6.94 -32.23 -3.11
N THR A 126 -7.05 -31.08 -3.77
CA THR A 126 -7.94 -30.89 -4.92
C THR A 126 -7.29 -31.29 -6.24
N GLY A 127 -6.00 -31.67 -6.23
CA GLY A 127 -5.24 -31.97 -7.44
C GLY A 127 -4.97 -30.75 -8.31
N THR A 128 -5.12 -29.54 -7.74
CA THR A 128 -4.80 -28.27 -8.43
C THR A 128 -3.28 -28.10 -8.56
N ILE A 129 -2.52 -28.66 -7.62
CA ILE A 129 -1.05 -28.72 -7.63
C ILE A 129 -0.57 -30.14 -7.35
N GLU A 130 0.65 -30.47 -7.79
CA GLU A 130 1.27 -31.76 -7.52
C GLU A 130 1.65 -31.89 -6.04
N ALA A 131 1.34 -33.04 -5.42
CA ALA A 131 1.64 -33.30 -4.02
C ALA A 131 3.16 -33.37 -3.77
N GLY A 132 3.64 -32.63 -2.77
CA GLY A 132 5.06 -32.60 -2.42
C GLY A 132 5.93 -31.72 -3.32
N GLY A 133 5.31 -30.85 -4.13
CA GLY A 133 5.99 -29.82 -4.91
C GLY A 133 6.59 -28.70 -4.05
N ASN A 134 6.87 -27.55 -4.68
CA ASN A 134 7.37 -26.37 -3.96
C ASN A 134 6.41 -25.97 -2.84
N LYS A 135 6.94 -25.74 -1.64
CA LYS A 135 6.17 -25.22 -0.51
C LYS A 135 5.88 -23.74 -0.75
N GLN A 136 4.69 -23.27 -0.36
CA GLN A 136 4.22 -21.89 -0.45
C GLN A 136 4.09 -21.40 -1.89
N ILE A 137 3.24 -22.06 -2.68
CA ILE A 137 3.06 -21.74 -4.11
C ILE A 137 2.36 -20.40 -4.31
N LEU A 138 1.47 -20.05 -3.38
CA LEU A 138 0.76 -18.77 -3.41
C LEU A 138 1.67 -17.59 -3.02
N ASP A 139 2.72 -17.82 -2.22
CA ASP A 139 3.70 -16.78 -1.91
C ASP A 139 4.63 -16.60 -3.13
N LYS A 140 4.28 -15.62 -3.99
CA LYS A 140 4.95 -15.38 -5.28
C LYS A 140 6.17 -14.48 -5.18
N LEU A 141 6.22 -13.63 -4.15
CA LEU A 141 7.34 -12.72 -3.95
C LEU A 141 8.45 -13.38 -3.13
N ASP A 142 9.71 -13.18 -3.49
CA ASP A 142 10.83 -13.76 -2.75
C ASP A 142 10.87 -13.26 -1.29
N VAL A 143 10.55 -11.99 -1.07
CA VAL A 143 10.42 -11.40 0.28
C VAL A 143 9.34 -12.05 1.14
N GLU A 144 8.27 -12.60 0.53
CA GLU A 144 7.22 -13.32 1.27
C GLU A 144 7.78 -14.64 1.82
N ARG A 145 8.55 -15.36 0.99
CA ARG A 145 9.18 -16.63 1.35
C ARG A 145 10.28 -16.47 2.39
N GLU A 146 11.12 -15.44 2.24
CA GLU A 146 12.21 -15.15 3.17
C GLU A 146 11.70 -14.76 4.57
N ARG A 147 10.65 -13.94 4.62
CA ARG A 147 10.08 -13.45 5.88
C ARG A 147 8.98 -14.34 6.45
N GLY A 148 8.50 -15.32 5.69
CA GLY A 148 7.41 -16.23 6.09
C GLY A 148 6.05 -15.53 6.25
N ILE A 149 5.84 -14.43 5.52
CA ILE A 149 4.60 -13.64 5.59
C ILE A 149 3.97 -13.52 4.21
N THR A 150 2.63 -13.46 4.14
CA THR A 150 1.92 -13.09 2.91
C THR A 150 1.70 -11.58 2.90
N VAL A 151 2.13 -10.94 1.83
CA VAL A 151 2.04 -9.49 1.63
C VAL A 151 0.88 -9.16 0.68
N LYS A 152 0.77 -9.91 -0.43
CA LYS A 152 -0.27 -9.69 -1.44
C LYS A 152 -1.30 -10.80 -1.41
N ALA A 153 -2.58 -10.44 -1.44
CA ALA A 153 -3.62 -11.45 -1.50
C ALA A 153 -3.55 -12.23 -2.83
N GLN A 154 -3.60 -13.56 -2.77
CA GLN A 154 -3.66 -14.41 -3.96
C GLN A 154 -4.96 -15.18 -4.00
N THR A 155 -5.55 -15.25 -5.19
CA THR A 155 -6.76 -16.04 -5.43
C THR A 155 -6.43 -17.26 -6.26
N CYS A 156 -6.97 -18.40 -5.85
CA CYS A 156 -6.95 -19.64 -6.62
C CYS A 156 -8.35 -20.27 -6.62
N SER A 157 -8.61 -21.04 -7.68
CA SER A 157 -9.84 -21.80 -7.86
C SER A 157 -9.48 -23.27 -7.78
N MET A 158 -10.37 -24.07 -7.21
CA MET A 158 -10.22 -25.50 -7.03
C MET A 158 -11.52 -26.19 -7.40
N ILE A 159 -11.44 -27.41 -7.93
CA ILE A 159 -12.61 -28.26 -8.15
C ILE A 159 -12.54 -29.41 -7.17
N TYR A 160 -13.59 -29.59 -6.38
CA TYR A 160 -13.67 -30.66 -5.39
C TYR A 160 -14.93 -31.48 -5.58
N ASN A 161 -14.78 -32.80 -5.64
CA ASN A 161 -15.91 -33.71 -5.71
C ASN A 161 -16.38 -34.07 -4.29
N TYR A 162 -17.57 -33.60 -3.93
CA TYR A 162 -18.19 -33.91 -2.64
C TYR A 162 -19.45 -34.73 -2.85
N LYS A 163 -19.49 -35.94 -2.27
CA LYS A 163 -20.63 -36.88 -2.38
C LYS A 163 -21.08 -37.12 -3.84
N GLY A 164 -20.11 -37.23 -4.76
CA GLY A 164 -20.37 -37.47 -6.19
C GLY A 164 -20.74 -36.21 -7.00
N GLN A 165 -20.73 -35.03 -6.39
CA GLN A 165 -21.06 -33.76 -7.04
C GLN A 165 -19.85 -32.82 -7.04
N ASP A 166 -19.50 -32.29 -8.20
CA ASP A 166 -18.43 -31.31 -8.32
C ASP A 166 -18.87 -29.94 -7.79
N HIS A 167 -17.97 -29.32 -7.02
CA HIS A 167 -18.09 -27.99 -6.45
C HIS A 167 -16.92 -27.13 -6.92
N LEU A 168 -17.20 -25.85 -7.20
CA LEU A 168 -16.19 -24.86 -7.54
C LEU A 168 -15.87 -24.03 -6.31
N LEU A 169 -14.61 -24.06 -5.89
CA LEU A 169 -14.16 -23.45 -4.66
C LEU A 169 -13.16 -22.34 -5.01
N HIS A 170 -13.47 -21.09 -4.67
CA HIS A 170 -12.57 -19.96 -4.81
C HIS A 170 -11.95 -19.65 -3.44
N LEU A 171 -10.64 -19.83 -3.34
CA LEU A 171 -9.84 -19.54 -2.15
C LEU A 171 -9.10 -18.22 -2.35
N VAL A 172 -9.18 -17.33 -1.35
CA VAL A 172 -8.37 -16.11 -1.27
C VAL A 172 -7.45 -16.19 -0.06
N ASP A 173 -6.14 -16.24 -0.31
CA ASP A 173 -5.12 -16.21 0.72
C ASP A 173 -4.83 -14.76 1.12
N THR A 174 -5.22 -14.35 2.33
CA THR A 174 -5.19 -12.93 2.76
C THR A 174 -4.05 -12.63 3.72
N PRO A 175 -3.37 -11.48 3.66
CA PRO A 175 -2.33 -11.10 4.64
C PRO A 175 -2.81 -11.20 6.09
N GLY A 176 -1.89 -11.54 7.01
CA GLY A 176 -2.21 -11.64 8.45
C GLY A 176 -1.90 -10.38 9.26
N HIS A 177 -1.19 -9.40 8.67
CA HIS A 177 -0.64 -8.24 9.37
C HIS A 177 -1.48 -6.97 9.16
N VAL A 178 -1.55 -6.12 10.19
CA VAL A 178 -2.36 -4.89 10.23
C VAL A 178 -2.03 -3.86 9.15
N ASP A 179 -0.75 -3.70 8.80
CA ASP A 179 -0.31 -2.81 7.70
C ASP A 179 -0.97 -3.13 6.35
N PHE A 180 -1.52 -4.34 6.18
CA PHE A 180 -2.23 -4.78 4.98
C PHE A 180 -3.75 -4.91 5.19
N ARG A 181 -4.32 -4.23 6.21
CA ARG A 181 -5.78 -4.25 6.50
C ARG A 181 -6.63 -3.88 5.29
N ALA A 182 -6.18 -2.94 4.47
CA ALA A 182 -6.87 -2.57 3.24
C ALA A 182 -6.91 -3.72 2.22
N GLU A 183 -5.85 -4.54 2.14
CA GLU A 183 -5.79 -5.75 1.32
C GLU A 183 -6.77 -6.82 1.81
N VAL A 184 -6.78 -7.01 3.13
CA VAL A 184 -7.64 -7.97 3.82
C VAL A 184 -9.11 -7.62 3.62
N SER A 185 -9.49 -6.36 3.84
CA SER A 185 -10.87 -5.89 3.65
C SER A 185 -11.34 -6.06 2.20
N ARG A 186 -10.48 -5.79 1.22
CA ARG A 186 -10.77 -5.97 -0.22
C ARG A 186 -11.01 -7.44 -0.56
N SER A 187 -10.20 -8.31 0.01
CA SER A 187 -10.33 -9.76 -0.17
C SER A 187 -11.64 -10.29 0.43
N TYR A 188 -12.02 -9.81 1.61
CA TYR A 188 -13.24 -10.25 2.31
C TYR A 188 -14.51 -9.93 1.52
N ALA A 189 -14.56 -8.77 0.87
CA ALA A 189 -15.67 -8.40 -0.01
C ALA A 189 -15.84 -9.34 -1.22
N SER A 190 -14.81 -10.12 -1.57
CA SER A 190 -14.89 -11.14 -2.63
C SER A 190 -15.38 -12.51 -2.15
N CYS A 191 -15.48 -12.70 -0.83
CA CYS A 191 -15.84 -13.96 -0.19
C CYS A 191 -17.29 -13.96 0.32
N GLY A 192 -17.80 -15.15 0.63
CA GLY A 192 -19.06 -15.38 1.37
C GLY A 192 -18.82 -16.07 2.72
N GLY A 193 -17.62 -16.60 2.96
CA GLY A 193 -17.20 -17.10 4.26
C GLY A 193 -15.69 -17.04 4.45
N ALA A 194 -15.24 -17.43 5.63
CA ALA A 194 -13.84 -17.38 6.05
C ALA A 194 -13.50 -18.57 6.95
N LEU A 195 -12.33 -19.17 6.75
CA LEU A 195 -11.73 -20.11 7.68
C LEU A 195 -11.02 -19.32 8.79
N LEU A 196 -11.53 -19.37 10.02
CA LEU A 196 -10.88 -18.73 11.17
C LEU A 196 -9.84 -19.70 11.75
N LEU A 197 -8.57 -19.47 11.41
CA LEU A 197 -7.46 -20.34 11.74
C LEU A 197 -6.75 -19.90 13.03
N VAL A 198 -6.77 -20.77 14.04
CA VAL A 198 -6.15 -20.54 15.35
C VAL A 198 -5.12 -21.64 15.64
N ASP A 199 -3.93 -21.25 16.10
CA ASP A 199 -2.89 -22.20 16.50
C ASP A 199 -3.25 -22.86 17.85
N ALA A 200 -3.27 -24.19 17.90
CA ALA A 200 -3.56 -24.95 19.12
C ALA A 200 -2.60 -24.64 20.28
N SER A 201 -1.35 -24.26 19.99
CA SER A 201 -0.34 -23.97 21.01
C SER A 201 -0.44 -22.55 21.56
N GLN A 202 -0.76 -21.57 20.70
CA GLN A 202 -0.79 -20.16 21.06
C GLN A 202 -2.18 -19.67 21.49
N GLY A 203 -3.25 -20.29 20.98
CA GLY A 203 -4.62 -19.84 21.20
C GLY A 203 -4.98 -18.59 20.41
N VAL A 204 -6.06 -17.91 20.82
CA VAL A 204 -6.54 -16.68 20.17
C VAL A 204 -5.56 -15.53 20.44
N GLN A 205 -5.17 -14.81 19.39
CA GLN A 205 -4.24 -13.67 19.44
C GLN A 205 -4.95 -12.36 19.05
N ALA A 206 -4.31 -11.21 19.30
CA ALA A 206 -4.88 -9.89 19.02
C ALA A 206 -5.37 -9.73 17.56
N GLN A 207 -4.52 -10.12 16.60
CA GLN A 207 -4.85 -10.01 15.18
C GLN A 207 -5.96 -10.98 14.76
N THR A 208 -6.07 -12.14 15.41
CA THR A 208 -7.20 -13.04 15.21
C THR A 208 -8.50 -12.32 15.59
N VAL A 209 -8.50 -11.58 16.69
CA VAL A 209 -9.66 -10.79 17.15
C VAL A 209 -9.97 -9.65 16.18
N ALA A 210 -8.97 -8.87 15.78
CA ALA A 210 -9.15 -7.75 14.84
C ALA A 210 -9.70 -8.23 13.49
N ASN A 211 -9.12 -9.29 12.94
CA ASN A 211 -9.57 -9.86 11.67
C ASN A 211 -10.93 -10.56 11.77
N PHE A 212 -11.23 -11.18 12.92
CA PHE A 212 -12.56 -11.72 13.21
C PHE A 212 -13.64 -10.63 13.11
N TYR A 213 -13.46 -9.52 13.82
CA TYR A 213 -14.44 -8.43 13.78
C TYR A 213 -14.57 -7.80 12.39
N LEU A 214 -13.47 -7.72 11.65
CA LEU A 214 -13.51 -7.27 10.26
C LEU A 214 -14.32 -8.24 9.37
N ALA A 215 -14.07 -9.54 9.46
CA ALA A 215 -14.82 -10.55 8.71
C ALA A 215 -16.31 -10.58 9.10
N PHE A 216 -16.60 -10.45 10.40
CA PHE A 216 -17.96 -10.39 10.94
C PHE A 216 -18.70 -9.14 10.45
N SER A 217 -18.05 -7.97 10.43
CA SER A 217 -18.64 -6.73 9.91
C SER A 217 -18.99 -6.80 8.41
N GLN A 218 -18.30 -7.66 7.67
CA GLN A 218 -18.55 -7.95 6.25
C GLN A 218 -19.58 -9.07 6.04
N GLY A 219 -20.16 -9.63 7.11
CA GLY A 219 -21.17 -10.66 7.04
C GLY A 219 -20.67 -12.03 6.54
N LEU A 220 -19.37 -12.32 6.70
CA LEU A 220 -18.81 -13.61 6.31
C LEU A 220 -19.22 -14.72 7.27
N SER A 221 -19.60 -15.89 6.73
CA SER A 221 -19.77 -17.12 7.53
C SER A 221 -18.41 -17.63 7.99
N LEU A 222 -18.21 -17.81 9.30
CA LEU A 222 -16.92 -18.19 9.89
C LEU A 222 -16.89 -19.66 10.24
N VAL A 223 -15.91 -20.38 9.70
CA VAL A 223 -15.65 -21.80 10.00
C VAL A 223 -14.42 -21.88 10.93
N PRO A 224 -14.59 -22.30 12.20
CA PRO A 224 -13.47 -22.40 13.13
C PRO A 224 -12.55 -23.57 12.78
N VAL A 225 -11.26 -23.30 12.67
CA VAL A 225 -10.21 -24.29 12.38
C VAL A 225 -9.06 -24.15 13.37
N ILE A 226 -8.72 -25.23 14.06
CA ILE A 226 -7.56 -25.29 14.95
C ILE A 226 -6.40 -25.97 14.22
N ASN A 227 -5.27 -25.28 14.09
CA ASN A 227 -4.07 -25.78 13.42
C ASN A 227 -2.99 -26.22 14.42
N LYS A 228 -1.95 -26.88 13.90
CA LYS A 228 -0.73 -27.30 14.61
C LYS A 228 -0.96 -28.24 15.78
N ILE A 229 -1.96 -29.11 15.68
CA ILE A 229 -2.23 -30.17 16.66
C ILE A 229 -1.12 -31.23 16.75
N ASP A 230 -0.16 -31.20 15.81
CA ASP A 230 1.04 -32.05 15.82
C ASP A 230 2.09 -31.61 16.85
N LEU A 231 2.02 -30.38 17.36
CA LEU A 231 3.00 -29.88 18.31
C LEU A 231 2.78 -30.48 19.71
N PRO A 232 3.86 -30.86 20.43
CA PRO A 232 3.75 -31.34 21.82
C PRO A 232 3.11 -30.32 22.78
N SER A 233 3.22 -29.04 22.46
CA SER A 233 2.64 -27.93 23.22
C SER A 233 1.22 -27.56 22.77
N ALA A 234 0.59 -28.33 21.88
CA ALA A 234 -0.75 -28.06 21.39
C ALA A 234 -1.81 -28.33 22.47
N ASP A 235 -2.66 -27.34 22.72
CA ASP A 235 -3.80 -27.43 23.65
C ASP A 235 -5.07 -27.01 22.91
N ALA A 236 -5.58 -27.93 22.09
CA ALA A 236 -6.79 -27.71 21.29
C ALA A 236 -8.04 -27.44 22.15
N PRO A 237 -8.30 -28.14 23.28
CA PRO A 237 -9.43 -27.83 24.15
C PRO A 237 -9.43 -26.38 24.65
N ARG A 238 -8.27 -25.88 25.11
CA ARG A 238 -8.15 -24.49 25.55
C ARG A 238 -8.40 -23.50 24.41
N ALA A 239 -7.85 -23.76 23.22
CA ALA A 239 -8.05 -22.89 22.06
C ALA A 239 -9.53 -22.85 21.61
N LEU A 240 -10.24 -23.98 21.67
CA LEU A 240 -11.68 -24.04 21.41
C LEU A 240 -12.46 -23.24 22.45
N GLU A 241 -12.16 -23.42 23.73
CA GLU A 241 -12.83 -22.66 24.79
C GLU A 241 -12.63 -21.14 24.63
N GLN A 242 -11.42 -20.70 24.28
CA GLN A 242 -11.14 -19.30 23.96
C GLN A 242 -11.95 -18.79 22.77
N MET A 243 -12.05 -19.56 21.67
CA MET A 243 -12.86 -19.15 20.53
C MET A 243 -14.34 -19.04 20.91
N LYS A 244 -14.85 -19.97 21.72
CA LYS A 244 -16.24 -19.94 22.18
C LYS A 244 -16.51 -18.73 23.07
N SER A 245 -15.63 -18.43 24.02
CA SER A 245 -15.81 -17.32 24.96
C SER A 245 -15.60 -15.95 24.32
N THR A 246 -14.70 -15.85 23.34
CA THR A 246 -14.31 -14.57 22.72
C THR A 246 -15.19 -14.20 21.55
N PHE A 247 -15.54 -15.19 20.72
CA PHE A 247 -16.22 -14.97 19.44
C PHE A 247 -17.66 -15.46 19.44
N GLU A 248 -18.10 -16.12 20.51
CA GLU A 248 -19.43 -16.74 20.62
C GLU A 248 -19.74 -17.71 19.46
N LEU A 249 -18.69 -18.31 18.88
CA LEU A 249 -18.79 -19.27 17.79
C LEU A 249 -19.15 -20.67 18.30
N ASP A 250 -19.90 -21.42 17.48
CA ASP A 250 -20.17 -22.83 17.70
C ASP A 250 -18.90 -23.66 17.44
N THR A 251 -18.24 -24.07 18.52
CA THR A 251 -17.00 -24.82 18.47
C THR A 251 -17.20 -26.32 18.28
N GLU A 252 -18.42 -26.84 18.30
CA GLU A 252 -18.68 -28.28 18.10
C GLU A 252 -18.36 -28.71 16.67
N LYS A 253 -18.46 -27.78 15.71
CA LYS A 253 -18.16 -27.99 14.29
C LYS A 253 -16.74 -27.58 13.90
N ALA A 254 -15.88 -27.30 14.88
CA ALA A 254 -14.52 -26.89 14.62
C ALA A 254 -13.68 -28.05 14.07
N VAL A 255 -12.87 -27.76 13.04
CA VAL A 255 -11.99 -28.77 12.43
C VAL A 255 -10.60 -28.68 13.06
N LEU A 256 -10.16 -29.77 13.69
CA LEU A 256 -8.82 -29.90 14.26
C LEU A 256 -7.87 -30.47 13.21
N VAL A 257 -6.83 -29.72 12.83
CA VAL A 257 -5.93 -30.10 11.72
C VAL A 257 -4.46 -29.84 12.04
N SER A 258 -3.58 -30.48 11.27
CA SER A 258 -2.19 -30.04 11.13
C SER A 258 -1.86 -29.83 9.66
N ALA A 259 -1.73 -28.57 9.25
CA ALA A 259 -1.33 -28.20 7.89
C ALA A 259 0.09 -28.73 7.54
N LYS A 260 0.96 -28.85 8.54
CA LYS A 260 2.34 -29.31 8.34
C LYS A 260 2.40 -30.79 7.97
N THR A 261 1.75 -31.65 8.75
CA THR A 261 1.74 -33.10 8.53
C THR A 261 0.67 -33.54 7.53
N GLY A 262 -0.34 -32.69 7.29
CA GLY A 262 -1.52 -33.04 6.49
C GLY A 262 -2.62 -33.73 7.29
N LEU A 263 -2.46 -33.88 8.60
CA LEU A 263 -3.44 -34.57 9.45
C LEU A 263 -4.81 -33.86 9.40
N ASN A 264 -5.84 -34.61 9.01
CA ASN A 264 -7.26 -34.20 9.01
C ASN A 264 -7.59 -32.97 8.14
N VAL A 265 -6.70 -32.54 7.24
CA VAL A 265 -6.94 -31.37 6.36
C VAL A 265 -8.09 -31.65 5.37
N GLU A 266 -8.29 -32.92 5.00
CA GLU A 266 -9.39 -33.38 4.14
C GLU A 266 -10.79 -33.05 4.68
N ALA A 267 -10.94 -32.89 6.01
CA ALA A 267 -12.20 -32.53 6.64
C ALA A 267 -12.60 -31.06 6.43
N ILE A 268 -11.67 -30.19 6.01
CA ILE A 268 -11.94 -28.76 5.81
C ILE A 268 -12.82 -28.51 4.59
N LEU A 269 -12.57 -29.19 3.46
CA LEU A 269 -13.34 -28.95 2.23
C LEU A 269 -14.84 -29.31 2.39
N PRO A 270 -15.21 -30.44 3.02
CA PRO A 270 -16.59 -30.71 3.42
C PRO A 270 -17.18 -29.63 4.33
N ALA A 271 -16.45 -29.19 5.36
CA ALA A 271 -16.91 -28.15 6.27
C ALA A 271 -17.17 -26.81 5.55
N VAL A 272 -16.31 -26.43 4.60
CA VAL A 272 -16.51 -25.26 3.73
C VAL A 272 -17.80 -25.39 2.92
N ILE A 273 -18.04 -26.55 2.30
CA ILE A 273 -19.23 -26.75 1.46
C ILE A 273 -20.53 -26.68 2.29
N GLU A 274 -20.51 -27.21 3.50
CA GLU A 274 -21.69 -27.31 4.38
C GLU A 274 -21.96 -26.02 5.18
N GLN A 275 -20.93 -25.28 5.58
CA GLN A 275 -21.07 -24.12 6.48
C GLN A 275 -21.01 -22.76 5.76
N ILE A 276 -20.34 -22.68 4.60
CA ILE A 276 -20.24 -21.42 3.83
C ILE A 276 -21.41 -21.36 2.84
N PRO A 277 -22.14 -20.23 2.73
CA PRO A 277 -23.25 -20.10 1.79
C PRO A 277 -22.76 -20.03 0.34
N ALA A 278 -23.62 -20.45 -0.59
CA ALA A 278 -23.42 -20.21 -2.01
C ALA A 278 -23.47 -18.70 -2.32
N PRO A 279 -22.73 -18.22 -3.35
CA PRO A 279 -22.83 -16.84 -3.78
C PRO A 279 -24.24 -16.54 -4.31
N VAL A 280 -24.77 -15.38 -3.92
CA VAL A 280 -26.07 -14.89 -4.38
C VAL A 280 -25.86 -14.08 -5.65
N GLY A 281 -26.56 -14.43 -6.73
CA GLY A 281 -26.45 -13.76 -8.02
C GLY A 281 -27.28 -14.43 -9.10
N ASP A 282 -27.53 -13.73 -10.21
CA ASP A 282 -28.16 -14.30 -11.38
C ASP A 282 -27.38 -13.93 -12.66
N HIS A 283 -27.12 -14.92 -13.50
CA HIS A 283 -26.39 -14.75 -14.76
C HIS A 283 -27.21 -14.03 -15.85
N MET A 284 -28.53 -13.90 -15.67
CA MET A 284 -29.42 -13.21 -16.62
C MET A 284 -29.57 -11.70 -16.33
N LYS A 285 -29.23 -11.27 -15.12
CA LYS A 285 -29.27 -9.85 -14.74
C LYS A 285 -28.19 -9.03 -15.46
N PRO A 286 -28.32 -7.69 -15.49
CA PRO A 286 -27.24 -6.83 -15.95
C PRO A 286 -25.92 -7.10 -15.21
N LEU A 287 -24.81 -6.98 -15.93
CA LEU A 287 -23.48 -7.25 -15.39
C LEU A 287 -23.20 -6.33 -14.19
N ARG A 288 -22.87 -6.95 -13.05
CA ARG A 288 -22.35 -6.28 -11.86
C ARG A 288 -21.08 -6.96 -11.44
N LEU A 289 -19.97 -6.30 -11.75
CA LEU A 289 -18.64 -6.82 -11.53
C LEU A 289 -17.89 -5.92 -10.56
N LEU A 290 -17.34 -6.50 -9.50
CA LEU A 290 -16.52 -5.78 -8.52
C LEU A 290 -15.04 -5.98 -8.85
N LEU A 291 -14.29 -4.88 -8.90
CA LEU A 291 -12.84 -4.93 -8.96
C LEU A 291 -12.26 -5.20 -7.56
N VAL A 292 -11.72 -6.40 -7.35
CA VAL A 292 -11.18 -6.86 -6.06
C VAL A 292 -9.70 -6.49 -5.91
N ASP A 293 -8.91 -6.72 -6.96
CA ASP A 293 -7.50 -6.35 -6.99
C ASP A 293 -7.01 -6.16 -8.43
N SER A 294 -5.79 -5.65 -8.62
CA SER A 294 -5.14 -5.64 -9.93
C SER A 294 -3.63 -5.79 -9.83
N TRP A 295 -3.02 -6.26 -10.91
CA TRP A 295 -1.57 -6.26 -11.08
C TRP A 295 -1.20 -5.92 -12.52
N TYR A 296 0.05 -5.53 -12.73
CA TYR A 296 0.53 -5.15 -14.05
C TYR A 296 1.25 -6.31 -14.74
N SER A 297 1.00 -6.47 -16.03
CA SER A 297 1.72 -7.38 -16.92
C SER A 297 2.33 -6.60 -18.08
N ASN A 298 3.60 -6.87 -18.38
CA ASN A 298 4.32 -6.21 -19.47
C ASN A 298 3.66 -6.40 -20.85
N TYR A 299 2.95 -7.52 -21.06
CA TYR A 299 2.34 -7.86 -22.35
C TYR A 299 0.83 -7.56 -22.40
N LYS A 300 0.11 -7.81 -21.29
CA LYS A 300 -1.36 -7.66 -21.22
C LYS A 300 -1.81 -6.30 -20.67
N GLY A 301 -0.87 -5.50 -20.14
CA GLY A 301 -1.19 -4.28 -19.38
C GLY A 301 -1.74 -4.62 -18.00
N VAL A 302 -2.64 -3.79 -17.48
CA VAL A 302 -3.28 -4.02 -16.17
C VAL A 302 -4.26 -5.20 -16.27
N ILE A 303 -4.03 -6.22 -15.43
CA ILE A 303 -4.93 -7.35 -15.24
C ILE A 303 -5.75 -7.10 -13.98
N LEU A 304 -7.06 -7.26 -14.09
CA LEU A 304 -8.03 -7.04 -13.03
C LEU A 304 -8.45 -8.38 -12.44
N LEU A 305 -8.36 -8.53 -11.12
CA LEU A 305 -9.03 -9.58 -10.37
C LEU A 305 -10.44 -9.10 -10.02
N VAL A 306 -11.43 -9.88 -10.41
CA VAL A 306 -12.83 -9.47 -10.35
C VAL A 306 -13.71 -10.54 -9.72
N ARG A 307 -14.76 -10.10 -9.04
CA ARG A 307 -15.88 -10.94 -8.62
C ARG A 307 -17.11 -10.54 -9.41
N VAL A 308 -17.75 -11.50 -10.07
CA VAL A 308 -19.03 -11.28 -10.76
C VAL A 308 -20.16 -11.52 -9.76
N PHE A 309 -20.93 -10.50 -9.43
CA PHE A 309 -22.11 -10.63 -8.57
C PHE A 309 -23.35 -10.98 -9.39
N ASP A 310 -23.58 -10.26 -10.49
CA ASP A 310 -24.70 -10.49 -11.40
C ASP A 310 -24.23 -10.46 -12.85
N GLY A 311 -24.94 -11.16 -13.72
CA GLY A 311 -24.70 -11.24 -15.14
C GLY A 311 -23.57 -12.20 -15.54
N GLN A 312 -23.06 -11.98 -16.75
CA GLN A 312 -21.96 -12.73 -17.33
C GLN A 312 -21.13 -11.82 -18.21
N ILE A 313 -19.85 -12.15 -18.39
CA ILE A 313 -18.90 -11.37 -19.19
C ILE A 313 -18.07 -12.29 -20.08
N LYS A 314 -17.87 -11.88 -21.32
CA LYS A 314 -17.14 -12.63 -22.35
C LYS A 314 -16.10 -11.74 -23.03
N ALA A 315 -15.13 -12.38 -23.67
CA ALA A 315 -14.21 -11.68 -24.56
C ALA A 315 -15.00 -10.98 -25.70
N GLY A 316 -14.69 -9.71 -25.94
CA GLY A 316 -15.37 -8.85 -26.92
C GLY A 316 -16.44 -7.92 -26.33
N ASP A 317 -16.90 -8.15 -25.10
CA ASP A 317 -17.90 -7.30 -24.46
C ASP A 317 -17.34 -5.90 -24.17
N GLN A 318 -18.20 -4.89 -24.20
CA GLN A 318 -17.85 -3.53 -23.77
C GLN A 318 -18.36 -3.27 -22.36
N VAL A 319 -17.47 -2.79 -21.49
CA VAL A 319 -17.78 -2.44 -20.10
C VAL A 319 -17.46 -0.99 -19.78
N THR A 320 -18.24 -0.39 -18.89
CA THR A 320 -18.03 0.96 -18.34
C THR A 320 -17.69 0.85 -16.85
N SER A 321 -16.69 1.61 -16.40
CA SER A 321 -16.35 1.83 -14.99
C SER A 321 -17.30 2.86 -14.36
N PHE A 322 -17.86 2.59 -13.17
CA PHE A 322 -18.68 3.57 -12.43
C PHE A 322 -17.83 4.68 -11.81
N ALA A 323 -16.62 4.37 -11.33
CA ALA A 323 -15.76 5.34 -10.65
C ALA A 323 -15.08 6.32 -11.62
N THR A 324 -14.73 5.88 -12.83
CA THR A 324 -14.00 6.71 -13.82
C THR A 324 -14.86 7.12 -15.02
N GLY A 325 -15.96 6.42 -15.30
CA GLY A 325 -16.77 6.60 -16.50
C GLY A 325 -16.10 6.14 -17.80
N LEU A 326 -14.90 5.54 -17.71
CA LEU A 326 -14.15 5.06 -18.86
C LEU A 326 -14.73 3.75 -19.40
N LYS A 327 -14.65 3.58 -20.72
CA LYS A 327 -15.16 2.41 -21.44
C LYS A 327 -14.00 1.55 -21.93
N TYR A 328 -14.14 0.24 -21.76
CA TYR A 328 -13.14 -0.74 -22.13
C TYR A 328 -13.75 -1.90 -22.91
N PHE A 329 -12.94 -2.50 -23.78
CA PHE A 329 -13.27 -3.74 -24.48
C PHE A 329 -12.58 -4.90 -23.77
N VAL A 330 -13.36 -5.91 -23.41
CA VAL A 330 -12.86 -7.12 -22.76
C VAL A 330 -12.03 -7.93 -23.76
N GLY A 331 -10.74 -8.14 -23.47
CA GLY A 331 -9.84 -8.91 -24.32
C GLY A 331 -9.94 -10.41 -24.02
N GLU A 332 -9.75 -10.77 -22.76
CA GLU A 332 -9.84 -12.15 -22.26
C GLU A 332 -10.42 -12.14 -20.85
N VAL A 333 -11.12 -13.22 -20.53
CA VAL A 333 -11.60 -13.55 -19.19
C VAL A 333 -11.05 -14.92 -18.81
N GLY A 334 -10.85 -15.18 -17.52
CA GLY A 334 -10.37 -16.47 -17.05
C GLY A 334 -10.41 -16.63 -15.54
N ILE A 335 -9.98 -17.78 -15.05
CA ILE A 335 -9.86 -18.08 -13.62
C ILE A 335 -8.40 -18.38 -13.26
N MET A 336 -8.09 -18.32 -11.97
CA MET A 336 -6.78 -18.73 -11.45
C MET A 336 -6.87 -20.21 -11.05
N TYR A 337 -6.22 -21.13 -11.78
CA TYR A 337 -6.25 -22.58 -11.54
C TYR A 337 -4.92 -23.26 -11.88
N PRO A 338 -3.95 -23.32 -10.94
CA PRO A 338 -3.64 -22.27 -9.97
C PRO A 338 -3.14 -21.00 -10.68
N ASP A 339 -2.59 -21.13 -11.89
CA ASP A 339 -2.17 -20.03 -12.76
C ASP A 339 -3.32 -19.55 -13.66
N GLN A 340 -3.08 -18.48 -14.42
CA GLN A 340 -4.08 -17.90 -15.32
C GLN A 340 -4.53 -18.92 -16.37
N THR A 341 -5.78 -19.38 -16.22
CA THR A 341 -6.44 -20.29 -17.15
C THR A 341 -7.55 -19.54 -17.88
N PRO A 342 -7.42 -19.26 -19.19
CA PRO A 342 -8.45 -18.57 -19.96
C PRO A 342 -9.77 -19.34 -19.97
N GLN A 343 -10.88 -18.62 -19.97
CA GLN A 343 -12.24 -19.15 -20.11
C GLN A 343 -12.99 -18.36 -21.20
N THR A 344 -14.08 -18.92 -21.72
CA THR A 344 -14.96 -18.23 -22.68
C THR A 344 -15.88 -17.24 -22.01
N VAL A 345 -16.33 -17.55 -20.79
CA VAL A 345 -17.32 -16.77 -20.03
C VAL A 345 -16.98 -16.80 -18.54
N LEU A 346 -17.05 -15.65 -17.87
CA LEU A 346 -17.20 -15.59 -16.41
C LEU A 346 -18.65 -15.31 -16.05
N ARG A 347 -19.22 -16.09 -15.14
CA ARG A 347 -20.62 -16.04 -14.70
C ARG A 347 -20.73 -15.49 -13.28
N ALA A 348 -21.93 -15.06 -12.90
CA ALA A 348 -22.27 -14.71 -11.53
C ALA A 348 -21.75 -15.74 -10.52
N GLY A 349 -21.22 -15.25 -9.40
CA GLY A 349 -20.60 -16.03 -8.34
C GLY A 349 -19.11 -16.32 -8.52
N GLN A 350 -18.57 -16.29 -9.75
CA GLN A 350 -17.17 -16.62 -9.99
C GLN A 350 -16.22 -15.47 -9.63
N VAL A 351 -15.04 -15.85 -9.16
CA VAL A 351 -13.89 -14.96 -9.01
C VAL A 351 -12.87 -15.31 -10.09
N GLY A 352 -12.46 -14.31 -10.87
CA GLY A 352 -11.63 -14.53 -12.05
C GLY A 352 -10.78 -13.32 -12.39
N TYR A 353 -10.00 -13.42 -13.46
CA TYR A 353 -9.21 -12.32 -13.99
C TYR A 353 -9.79 -11.82 -15.33
N ILE A 354 -9.58 -10.53 -15.60
CA ILE A 354 -9.93 -9.89 -16.86
C ILE A 354 -8.76 -9.01 -17.30
N HIS A 355 -8.48 -8.99 -18.60
CA HIS A 355 -7.68 -7.93 -19.19
C HIS A 355 -8.38 -7.34 -20.42
N PHE A 356 -8.11 -6.07 -20.68
CA PHE A 356 -8.75 -5.33 -21.76
C PHE A 356 -7.91 -5.36 -23.04
N ASN A 357 -8.56 -5.20 -24.20
CA ASN A 357 -7.90 -5.06 -25.49
C ASN A 357 -8.56 -3.93 -26.32
N PRO A 358 -7.93 -2.74 -26.45
CA PRO A 358 -6.59 -2.40 -25.99
C PRO A 358 -6.48 -2.38 -24.45
N GLY A 359 -5.31 -2.82 -23.96
CA GLY A 359 -5.02 -2.88 -22.52
C GLY A 359 -5.11 -1.50 -21.84
N MET A 360 -5.51 -1.51 -20.57
CA MET A 360 -5.53 -0.30 -19.75
C MET A 360 -4.09 0.21 -19.60
N LYS A 361 -3.84 1.45 -20.04
CA LYS A 361 -2.50 2.05 -20.07
C LYS A 361 -2.03 2.56 -18.71
N ARG A 362 -2.95 3.05 -17.88
CA ARG A 362 -2.64 3.64 -16.57
C ARG A 362 -3.21 2.75 -15.47
N SER A 363 -2.35 2.21 -14.60
CA SER A 363 -2.77 1.44 -13.43
C SER A 363 -3.62 2.23 -12.43
N GLN A 364 -3.57 3.57 -12.51
CA GLN A 364 -4.38 4.50 -11.72
C GLN A 364 -5.86 4.47 -12.12
N ASP A 365 -6.19 4.06 -13.35
CA ASP A 365 -7.58 4.00 -13.82
C ASP A 365 -8.33 2.80 -13.20
N ALA A 366 -7.61 1.76 -12.76
CA ALA A 366 -8.17 0.53 -12.19
C ALA A 366 -8.57 0.67 -10.71
N LYS A 367 -9.39 1.64 -10.31
CA LYS A 367 -9.70 1.88 -8.89
C LYS A 367 -10.27 0.64 -8.17
N VAL A 368 -9.60 0.14 -7.13
CA VAL A 368 -10.12 -1.03 -6.38
C VAL A 368 -11.45 -0.68 -5.74
N GLY A 369 -12.42 -1.60 -5.80
CA GLY A 369 -13.78 -1.37 -5.34
C GLY A 369 -14.68 -0.70 -6.36
N ASP A 370 -14.14 -0.38 -7.53
CA ASP A 370 -14.97 0.07 -8.65
C ASP A 370 -15.90 -1.06 -9.13
N THR A 371 -17.06 -0.64 -9.61
CA THR A 371 -18.04 -1.52 -10.23
C THR A 371 -17.97 -1.34 -11.74
N PHE A 372 -17.94 -2.45 -12.47
CA PHE A 372 -18.05 -2.46 -13.92
C PHE A 372 -19.41 -3.03 -14.35
N THR A 373 -20.01 -2.42 -15.36
CA THR A 373 -21.22 -2.91 -16.01
C THR A 373 -21.12 -2.83 -17.53
N THR A 374 -22.04 -3.49 -18.23
CA THR A 374 -22.13 -3.43 -19.69
C THR A 374 -22.51 -2.02 -20.15
N VAL A 375 -21.82 -1.51 -21.18
CA VAL A 375 -22.13 -0.19 -21.77
C VAL A 375 -23.62 -0.11 -22.15
N GLY A 376 -24.30 0.96 -21.72
CA GLY A 376 -25.71 1.21 -22.01
C GLY A 376 -26.69 0.66 -20.97
N ARG A 377 -26.23 -0.09 -19.96
CA ARG A 377 -27.03 -0.55 -18.81
C ARG A 377 -26.68 0.18 -17.52
N GLU A 378 -25.98 1.31 -17.59
CA GLU A 378 -25.51 2.05 -16.40
C GLU A 378 -26.66 2.52 -15.50
N LYS A 379 -27.86 2.76 -16.07
CA LYS A 379 -29.05 3.19 -15.32
C LYS A 379 -29.78 2.05 -14.60
N ASP A 380 -29.55 0.80 -15.03
CA ASP A 380 -30.25 -0.38 -14.52
C ASP A 380 -29.49 -1.04 -13.36
N VAL A 381 -28.33 -0.51 -13.00
CA VAL A 381 -27.37 -1.12 -12.07
C VAL A 381 -27.02 -0.15 -10.96
N GLU A 382 -27.22 -0.59 -9.72
CA GLU A 382 -26.69 0.10 -8.54
C GLU A 382 -25.22 -0.32 -8.31
N PRO A 383 -24.31 0.64 -8.13
CA PRO A 383 -22.91 0.36 -7.87
C PRO A 383 -22.74 -0.35 -6.53
N LEU A 384 -21.74 -1.23 -6.45
CA LEU A 384 -21.38 -1.90 -5.21
C LEU A 384 -20.67 -0.92 -4.26
N PRO A 385 -20.74 -1.14 -2.92
CA PRO A 385 -20.00 -0.34 -1.98
C PRO A 385 -18.50 -0.42 -2.31
N GLY A 386 -17.90 0.73 -2.61
CA GLY A 386 -16.48 0.85 -2.91
C GLY A 386 -15.62 0.73 -1.65
N PHE A 387 -14.30 0.77 -1.83
CA PHE A 387 -13.35 0.81 -0.73
C PHE A 387 -12.83 2.23 -0.50
N GLU A 388 -12.48 2.53 0.74
CA GLU A 388 -11.75 3.76 1.06
C GLU A 388 -10.28 3.64 0.62
N GLU A 389 -9.75 4.70 0.03
CA GLU A 389 -8.34 4.75 -0.34
C GLU A 389 -7.47 4.83 0.93
N PRO A 390 -6.50 3.91 1.10
CA PRO A 390 -5.70 3.88 2.30
C PRO A 390 -4.71 5.06 2.32
N LYS A 391 -4.54 5.70 3.48
CA LYS A 391 -3.65 6.85 3.64
C LYS A 391 -2.24 6.41 4.02
N SER A 392 -1.23 7.02 3.43
CA SER A 392 0.17 6.80 3.80
C SER A 392 0.51 7.50 5.11
N MET A 393 1.00 6.74 6.10
CA MET A 393 1.33 7.22 7.45
C MET A 393 2.83 7.28 7.71
N VAL A 394 3.61 6.51 6.95
CA VAL A 394 5.07 6.44 7.07
C VAL A 394 5.71 6.91 5.78
N PHE A 395 6.70 7.80 5.85
CA PHE A 395 7.38 8.34 4.68
C PHE A 395 8.89 8.17 4.79
N VAL A 396 9.51 7.66 3.73
CA VAL A 396 10.96 7.60 3.56
C VAL A 396 11.36 8.36 2.30
N ALA A 397 12.61 8.78 2.23
CA ALA A 397 13.22 9.23 1.00
C ALA A 397 14.29 8.23 0.54
N ALA A 398 14.26 7.89 -0.76
CA ALA A 398 15.19 7.02 -1.43
C ALA A 398 16.02 7.83 -2.45
N TYR A 399 17.34 7.69 -2.36
CA TYR A 399 18.31 8.37 -3.23
C TYR A 399 19.25 7.32 -3.81
N PRO A 400 19.65 7.45 -5.09
CA PRO A 400 20.69 6.57 -5.62
C PRO A 400 22.04 6.99 -5.05
N VAL A 401 22.94 6.02 -4.86
CA VAL A 401 24.33 6.32 -4.49
C VAL A 401 24.98 7.11 -5.63
N ASP A 402 24.86 6.68 -6.89
CA ASP A 402 25.30 7.49 -8.03
C ASP A 402 24.11 8.21 -8.67
N GLN A 403 24.25 9.52 -8.92
CA GLN A 403 23.22 10.29 -9.61
C GLN A 403 23.02 9.88 -11.07
N GLY A 404 24.01 9.22 -11.69
CA GLY A 404 23.84 8.57 -13.00
C GLY A 404 22.72 7.52 -13.02
N ASP A 405 22.45 6.87 -11.88
CA ASP A 405 21.47 5.80 -11.75
C ASP A 405 20.06 6.30 -11.41
N TYR A 406 19.84 7.62 -11.34
CA TYR A 406 18.52 8.19 -11.01
C TYR A 406 17.41 7.70 -11.94
N GLY A 407 17.68 7.61 -13.25
CA GLY A 407 16.70 7.12 -14.22
C GLY A 407 16.30 5.67 -13.97
N HIS A 408 17.28 4.80 -13.66
CA HIS A 408 16.99 3.41 -13.31
C HIS A 408 16.21 3.30 -12.00
N LEU A 409 16.53 4.14 -11.00
CA LEU A 409 15.78 4.20 -9.73
C LEU A 409 14.33 4.61 -9.95
N GLU A 410 14.09 5.62 -10.78
CA GLU A 410 12.75 6.03 -11.19
C GLU A 410 12.00 4.89 -11.87
N ASP A 411 12.63 4.19 -12.82
CA ASP A 411 12.00 3.09 -13.55
C ASP A 411 11.64 1.91 -12.63
N SER A 412 12.53 1.50 -11.72
CA SER A 412 12.25 0.39 -10.81
C SER A 412 11.22 0.74 -9.74
N ILE A 413 11.28 1.95 -9.15
CA ILE A 413 10.22 2.40 -8.22
C ILE A 413 8.87 2.37 -8.93
N ASN A 414 8.79 2.91 -10.15
CA ASN A 414 7.56 2.87 -10.93
C ASN A 414 7.12 1.43 -11.19
N GLN A 415 8.03 0.54 -11.59
CA GLN A 415 7.73 -0.87 -11.84
C GLN A 415 7.19 -1.62 -10.61
N ILE A 416 7.76 -1.40 -9.42
CA ILE A 416 7.28 -2.01 -8.18
C ILE A 416 5.88 -1.46 -7.84
N VAL A 417 5.70 -0.14 -7.95
CA VAL A 417 4.44 0.57 -7.63
C VAL A 417 3.30 0.21 -8.59
N LEU A 418 3.60 -0.24 -9.81
CA LEU A 418 2.57 -0.80 -10.70
C LEU A 418 1.81 -1.98 -10.05
N ASN A 419 2.45 -2.72 -9.15
CA ASN A 419 1.87 -3.86 -8.44
C ASN A 419 1.38 -3.51 -7.03
N ASP A 420 1.93 -2.46 -6.42
CA ASP A 420 1.55 -1.95 -5.10
C ASP A 420 1.13 -0.48 -5.17
N ARG A 421 -0.18 -0.27 -5.22
CA ARG A 421 -0.77 1.07 -5.34
C ARG A 421 -0.93 1.80 -4.03
N SER A 422 -0.66 1.14 -2.91
CA SER A 422 -0.76 1.79 -1.61
C SER A 422 0.44 2.70 -1.32
N VAL A 423 1.48 2.61 -2.17
CA VAL A 423 2.66 3.46 -2.10
C VAL A 423 2.42 4.79 -2.81
N THR A 424 2.63 5.91 -2.10
CA THR A 424 2.59 7.25 -2.70
C THR A 424 3.99 7.69 -3.14
N LEU A 425 4.08 8.29 -4.33
CA LEU A 425 5.35 8.74 -4.92
C LEU A 425 5.38 10.26 -5.09
N GLN A 426 6.44 10.89 -4.62
CA GLN A 426 6.71 12.31 -4.87
C GLN A 426 8.20 12.48 -5.21
N LYS A 427 8.52 13.30 -6.23
CA LYS A 427 9.92 13.62 -6.54
C LYS A 427 10.46 14.54 -5.45
N GLU A 428 11.67 14.24 -4.97
CA GLU A 428 12.35 15.02 -3.94
C GLU A 428 13.78 15.35 -4.41
N SER A 429 14.30 16.49 -3.97
CA SER A 429 15.70 16.87 -4.22
C SER A 429 16.36 17.28 -2.91
N SER A 430 17.53 16.70 -2.64
CA SER A 430 18.37 17.02 -1.51
C SER A 430 19.63 17.78 -1.98
N GLU A 431 20.06 18.78 -1.20
CA GLU A 431 21.33 19.47 -1.43
C GLU A 431 22.54 18.53 -1.27
N ALA A 432 22.44 17.56 -0.35
CA ALA A 432 23.52 16.64 -0.04
C ALA A 432 23.51 15.39 -0.93
N LEU A 433 22.33 14.84 -1.24
CA LEU A 433 22.20 13.56 -1.96
C LEU A 433 21.74 13.70 -3.41
N GLY A 434 21.33 14.89 -3.86
CA GLY A 434 20.86 15.12 -5.22
C GLY A 434 19.39 14.74 -5.41
N ALA A 435 19.03 14.32 -6.62
CA ALA A 435 17.66 13.95 -6.94
C ALA A 435 17.30 12.58 -6.34
N GLY A 436 16.08 12.45 -5.85
CA GLY A 436 15.54 11.24 -5.24
C GLY A 436 14.02 11.21 -5.25
N TRP A 437 13.48 10.29 -4.45
CA TRP A 437 12.05 10.01 -4.36
C TRP A 437 11.61 9.93 -2.91
N ARG A 438 10.53 10.63 -2.59
CA ARG A 438 9.77 10.46 -1.36
C ARG A 438 8.73 9.38 -1.58
N LEU A 439 8.81 8.33 -0.79
CA LEU A 439 7.90 7.18 -0.80
C LEU A 439 7.05 7.22 0.47
N GLY A 440 5.73 7.13 0.33
CA GLY A 440 4.80 7.00 1.45
C GLY A 440 4.18 5.62 1.52
N PHE A 441 4.12 5.05 2.72
CA PHE A 441 3.68 3.69 3.04
C PHE A 441 2.57 3.71 4.09
N LEU A 442 1.80 2.63 4.12
CA LEU A 442 0.73 2.42 5.11
C LEU A 442 1.26 2.23 6.53
N GLY A 443 2.44 1.62 6.66
CA GLY A 443 3.03 1.28 7.95
C GLY A 443 4.50 0.89 7.84
N THR A 444 5.09 0.48 8.96
CA THR A 444 6.52 0.18 9.07
C THR A 444 6.90 -1.14 8.41
N LEU A 445 6.03 -2.16 8.50
CA LEU A 445 6.27 -3.44 7.84
C LEU A 445 6.17 -3.25 6.33
N HIS A 446 5.13 -2.57 5.85
CA HIS A 446 4.97 -2.25 4.43
C HIS A 446 6.21 -1.52 3.88
N CYS A 447 6.69 -0.49 4.58
CA CYS A 447 7.95 0.20 4.25
C CYS A 447 9.12 -0.78 4.14
N SER A 448 9.34 -1.61 5.17
CA SER A 448 10.48 -2.53 5.20
C SER A 448 10.44 -3.62 4.11
N VAL A 449 9.25 -4.07 3.71
CA VAL A 449 9.07 -5.06 2.63
C VAL A 449 9.38 -4.40 1.29
N PHE A 450 8.92 -3.17 1.08
CA PHE A 450 9.23 -2.40 -0.12
C PHE A 450 10.72 -2.10 -0.23
N GLU A 451 11.37 -1.72 0.88
CA GLU A 451 12.82 -1.48 0.93
C GLU A 451 13.63 -2.73 0.53
N ASP A 452 13.28 -3.90 1.07
CA ASP A 452 13.95 -5.16 0.73
C ASP A 452 13.76 -5.52 -0.74
N ARG A 453 12.52 -5.37 -1.26
CA ARG A 453 12.23 -5.62 -2.67
C ARG A 453 13.00 -4.69 -3.59
N LEU A 454 13.03 -3.39 -3.25
CA LEU A 454 13.79 -2.40 -4.00
C LEU A 454 15.28 -2.75 -3.98
N ARG A 455 15.84 -3.20 -2.85
CA ARG A 455 17.25 -3.64 -2.75
C ARG A 455 17.53 -4.94 -3.50
N GLN A 456 16.60 -5.88 -3.56
CA GLN A 456 16.76 -7.10 -4.35
C GLN A 456 16.78 -6.78 -5.85
N GLU A 457 15.92 -5.88 -6.32
CA GLU A 457 15.84 -5.48 -7.73
C GLU A 457 17.00 -4.55 -8.17
N HIS A 458 17.50 -3.67 -7.28
CA HIS A 458 18.59 -2.70 -7.59
C HIS A 458 19.98 -3.04 -7.04
N GLY A 459 20.09 -4.02 -6.14
CA GLY A 459 21.30 -4.25 -5.36
C GLY A 459 21.54 -3.19 -4.28
N ALA A 460 22.80 -3.06 -3.85
CA ALA A 460 23.22 -2.29 -2.67
C ALA A 460 23.48 -0.78 -2.91
N SER A 461 23.07 -0.22 -4.05
CA SER A 461 23.40 1.16 -4.48
C SER A 461 22.32 2.20 -4.19
N ILE A 462 21.44 1.96 -3.21
CA ILE A 462 20.39 2.90 -2.81
C ILE A 462 20.59 3.32 -1.35
N ILE A 463 20.46 4.62 -1.10
CA ILE A 463 20.42 5.23 0.22
C ILE A 463 18.96 5.48 0.58
N ILE A 464 18.48 4.84 1.66
CA ILE A 464 17.13 5.02 2.18
C ILE A 464 17.24 5.74 3.52
N THR A 465 16.54 6.87 3.64
CA THR A 465 16.51 7.65 4.88
C THR A 465 15.59 7.00 5.91
N PRO A 466 15.83 7.24 7.22
CA PRO A 466 14.96 6.75 8.27
C PRO A 466 13.50 7.19 8.06
N PRO A 467 12.54 6.32 8.39
CA PRO A 467 11.13 6.63 8.23
C PRO A 467 10.70 7.80 9.13
N ASN A 468 9.85 8.65 8.56
CA ASN A 468 9.28 9.83 9.20
C ASN A 468 7.74 9.80 9.11
N VAL A 469 7.09 10.57 9.97
CA VAL A 469 5.62 10.70 10.01
C VAL A 469 5.20 12.11 9.55
N PRO A 470 3.96 12.28 9.05
CA PRO A 470 3.45 13.60 8.74
C PRO A 470 3.15 14.38 10.03
N PHE A 471 3.50 15.67 10.06
CA PHE A 471 3.20 16.57 11.18
C PHE A 471 2.23 17.65 10.72
N LYS A 472 1.29 18.04 11.58
CA LYS A 472 0.34 19.11 11.30
C LYS A 472 0.83 20.41 11.93
N VAL A 473 0.90 21.47 11.13
CA VAL A 473 1.29 22.81 11.53
C VAL A 473 0.09 23.73 11.42
N LEU A 474 -0.24 24.39 12.53
CA LEU A 474 -1.23 25.45 12.61
C LEU A 474 -0.49 26.78 12.57
N TRP A 475 -0.70 27.53 11.50
CA TRP A 475 -0.10 28.84 11.31
C TRP A 475 -0.87 29.92 12.09
N ALA A 476 -0.20 31.01 12.44
CA ALA A 476 -0.81 32.12 13.18
C ALA A 476 -1.93 32.84 12.40
N ASN A 477 -2.00 32.66 11.08
CA ASN A 477 -3.07 33.17 10.22
C ASN A 477 -4.32 32.26 10.20
N GLY A 478 -4.28 31.10 10.85
CA GLY A 478 -5.38 30.11 10.87
C GLY A 478 -5.27 29.04 9.79
N ASP A 479 -4.25 29.07 8.93
CA ASP A 479 -4.04 28.03 7.93
C ASP A 479 -3.49 26.74 8.57
N GLU A 480 -3.88 25.60 8.00
CA GLU A 480 -3.42 24.28 8.39
C GLU A 480 -2.58 23.66 7.27
N ASP A 481 -1.39 23.17 7.61
CA ASP A 481 -0.53 22.47 6.65
C ASP A 481 -0.02 21.14 7.22
N ILE A 482 0.07 20.11 6.37
CA ILE A 482 0.55 18.77 6.74
C ILE A 482 1.92 18.57 6.10
N ILE A 483 2.95 18.72 6.93
CA ILE A 483 4.33 18.63 6.51
C ILE A 483 4.78 17.17 6.54
N ARG A 484 5.11 16.64 5.36
CA ARG A 484 5.61 15.27 5.17
C ARG A 484 7.14 15.21 5.15
N ASN A 485 7.78 16.29 4.71
CA ASN A 485 9.23 16.41 4.60
C ASN A 485 9.82 17.19 5.80
N PRO A 486 10.76 16.60 6.58
CA PRO A 486 11.49 17.34 7.61
C PRO A 486 12.23 18.59 7.10
N ALA A 487 12.63 18.63 5.83
CA ALA A 487 13.29 19.78 5.23
C ALA A 487 12.39 21.03 5.21
N GLU A 488 11.11 20.84 4.90
CA GLU A 488 10.09 21.91 4.82
C GLU A 488 9.57 22.32 6.21
N PHE A 489 9.87 21.54 7.24
CA PHE A 489 9.42 21.85 8.60
C PHE A 489 9.96 23.21 9.07
N PRO A 490 9.10 24.08 9.67
CA PRO A 490 9.47 25.44 10.03
C PRO A 490 10.57 25.44 11.10
N GLY A 491 11.82 25.64 10.66
CA GLY A 491 12.99 25.63 11.55
C GLY A 491 13.31 27.00 12.14
N GLN A 492 13.27 28.06 11.31
CA GLN A 492 13.65 29.42 11.70
C GLN A 492 12.44 30.37 11.83
N GLU A 493 11.27 29.95 11.31
CA GLU A 493 10.03 30.72 11.28
C GLU A 493 9.08 30.41 12.45
N ALA A 494 9.60 29.95 13.59
CA ALA A 494 8.80 29.60 14.76
C ALA A 494 7.85 30.73 15.22
N THR A 495 8.17 32.00 14.92
CA THR A 495 7.33 33.16 15.22
C THR A 495 5.99 33.18 14.46
N ARG A 496 5.87 32.46 13.34
CA ARG A 496 4.65 32.36 12.52
C ARG A 496 3.79 31.14 12.86
N VAL A 497 4.30 30.23 13.69
CA VAL A 497 3.61 28.98 14.03
C VAL A 497 2.83 29.20 15.32
N ALA A 498 1.52 28.95 15.28
CA ALA A 498 0.67 28.99 16.47
C ALA A 498 0.77 27.68 17.26
N GLU A 499 0.69 26.55 16.55
CA GLU A 499 0.68 25.23 17.17
C GLU A 499 1.29 24.15 16.27
N LEU A 500 2.01 23.22 16.89
CA LEU A 500 2.58 22.04 16.26
C LEU A 500 1.90 20.81 16.81
N GLN A 501 1.44 19.94 15.93
CA GLN A 501 0.74 18.71 16.28
C GLN A 501 1.43 17.50 15.68
N GLU A 502 1.53 16.44 16.47
CA GLU A 502 2.02 15.13 16.04
C GLU A 502 0.89 14.10 15.99
N PRO A 503 0.93 13.14 15.06
CA PRO A 503 -0.07 12.08 14.98
C PRO A 503 0.10 11.10 16.15
N TYR A 504 -1.00 10.83 16.84
CA TYR A 504 -1.08 9.75 17.81
C TYR A 504 -1.81 8.55 17.22
N VAL A 505 -1.48 7.36 17.72
CA VAL A 505 -2.14 6.11 17.39
C VAL A 505 -2.50 5.38 18.66
N THR A 506 -3.66 4.73 18.67
CA THR A 506 -4.06 3.85 19.76
C THR A 506 -3.51 2.47 19.45
N VAL A 507 -2.53 2.06 20.24
CA VAL A 507 -1.80 0.80 20.09
C VAL A 507 -2.42 -0.22 21.05
N THR A 508 -2.83 -1.36 20.51
CA THR A 508 -3.25 -2.55 21.26
C THR A 508 -2.12 -3.56 21.27
N ILE A 509 -1.59 -3.86 22.45
CA ILE A 509 -0.50 -4.82 22.65
C ILE A 509 -1.04 -6.02 23.43
N THR A 510 -0.87 -7.22 22.89
CA THR A 510 -1.24 -8.45 23.57
C THR A 510 0.01 -9.24 23.90
N LEU A 511 0.16 -9.61 25.17
CA LEU A 511 1.37 -10.26 25.69
C LEU A 511 1.06 -11.15 26.90
N PRO A 512 1.95 -12.11 27.23
CA PRO A 512 1.88 -12.83 28.50
C PRO A 512 2.12 -11.91 29.71
N GLU A 513 1.45 -12.17 30.84
CA GLU A 513 1.57 -11.38 32.08
C GLU A 513 3.02 -11.22 32.55
N GLU A 514 3.87 -12.22 32.35
CA GLU A 514 5.29 -12.22 32.74
C GLU A 514 6.09 -11.04 32.18
N TYR A 515 5.69 -10.51 31.01
CA TYR A 515 6.39 -9.43 30.33
C TYR A 515 5.75 -8.05 30.56
N LEU A 516 4.66 -7.99 31.32
CA LEU A 516 3.85 -6.79 31.52
C LEU A 516 4.66 -5.58 31.96
N GLY A 517 5.46 -5.72 33.03
CA GLY A 517 6.24 -4.60 33.57
C GLY A 517 7.22 -4.01 32.55
N LYS A 518 7.91 -4.85 31.76
CA LYS A 518 8.87 -4.40 30.75
C LYS A 518 8.19 -3.67 29.60
N VAL A 519 7.00 -4.12 29.19
CA VAL A 519 6.24 -3.49 28.11
C VAL A 519 5.68 -2.13 28.54
N ILE A 520 5.20 -2.01 29.78
CA ILE A 520 4.76 -0.72 30.34
C ILE A 520 5.94 0.28 30.35
N GLU A 521 7.10 -0.13 30.87
CA GLU A 521 8.31 0.70 30.87
C GLU A 521 8.69 1.16 29.45
N LEU A 522 8.58 0.25 28.46
CA LEU A 522 8.83 0.58 27.06
C LEU A 522 7.80 1.58 26.50
N CYS A 523 6.52 1.44 26.84
CA CYS A 523 5.48 2.35 26.37
C CYS A 523 5.65 3.74 27.00
N GLU A 524 5.83 3.82 28.32
CA GLU A 524 6.05 5.08 29.04
C GLU A 524 7.34 5.78 28.60
N GLY A 525 8.42 5.02 28.38
CA GLY A 525 9.69 5.53 27.84
C GLY A 525 9.55 6.16 26.44
N ASN A 526 8.51 5.79 25.69
CA ASN A 526 8.16 6.34 24.39
C ASN A 526 6.98 7.33 24.44
N ARG A 527 6.70 7.92 25.62
CA ARG A 527 5.63 8.91 25.84
C ARG A 527 4.23 8.35 25.61
N GLY A 528 4.04 7.05 25.85
CA GLY A 528 2.74 6.40 25.78
C GLY A 528 1.86 6.74 26.98
N GLU A 529 0.58 6.94 26.73
CA GLU A 529 -0.45 7.07 27.76
C GLU A 529 -1.28 5.80 27.84
N GLN A 530 -1.30 5.15 29.00
CA GLN A 530 -2.16 3.98 29.21
C GLN A 530 -3.63 4.39 29.17
N LYS A 531 -4.42 3.72 28.32
CA LYS A 531 -5.87 3.87 28.27
C LYS A 531 -6.58 2.72 28.96
N GLU A 532 -6.12 1.50 28.71
CA GLU A 532 -6.80 0.30 29.17
C GLU A 532 -5.80 -0.83 29.44
N LEU A 533 -6.09 -1.62 30.48
CA LEU A 533 -5.38 -2.84 30.81
C LEU A 533 -6.44 -3.88 31.17
N GLN A 534 -6.52 -4.94 30.38
CA GLN A 534 -7.45 -6.03 30.57
C GLN A 534 -6.71 -7.36 30.60
N PHE A 535 -7.04 -8.20 31.58
CA PHE A 535 -6.62 -9.60 31.59
C PHE A 535 -7.59 -10.39 30.72
N PHE A 536 -7.12 -10.87 29.57
CA PHE A 536 -7.93 -11.65 28.65
C PHE A 536 -8.05 -13.11 29.12
N THR A 537 -6.94 -13.65 29.64
CA THR A 537 -6.90 -14.91 30.37
C THR A 537 -6.00 -14.75 31.59
N ALA A 538 -5.93 -15.76 32.47
CA ALA A 538 -5.02 -15.77 33.62
C ALA A 538 -3.54 -15.62 33.23
N THR A 539 -3.19 -15.78 31.95
CA THR A 539 -1.80 -15.70 31.46
C THR A 539 -1.59 -14.63 30.39
N GLN A 540 -2.65 -14.08 29.77
CA GLN A 540 -2.53 -13.07 28.71
C GLN A 540 -3.19 -11.74 29.10
N VAL A 541 -2.48 -10.66 28.79
CA VAL A 541 -2.87 -9.29 29.05
C VAL A 541 -2.98 -8.54 27.73
N ILE A 542 -4.06 -7.77 27.59
CA ILE A 542 -4.27 -6.81 26.52
C ILE A 542 -4.08 -5.41 27.11
N LEU A 543 -3.12 -4.67 26.55
CA LEU A 543 -2.84 -3.28 26.89
C LEU A 543 -3.26 -2.37 25.74
N LYS A 544 -3.97 -1.29 26.04
CA LYS A 544 -4.16 -0.20 25.09
C LYS A 544 -3.43 1.05 25.56
N TYR A 545 -2.60 1.58 24.68
CA TYR A 545 -1.82 2.79 24.89
C TYR A 545 -2.00 3.75 23.73
N ASP A 546 -2.12 5.04 24.02
CA ASP A 546 -1.97 6.07 22.99
C ASP A 546 -0.48 6.43 22.89
N LEU A 547 0.11 6.22 21.72
CA LEU A 547 1.53 6.47 21.45
C LEU A 547 1.70 7.45 20.28
N PRO A 548 2.70 8.34 20.30
CA PRO A 548 3.08 9.11 19.13
C PRO A 548 3.56 8.17 18.01
N LEU A 549 3.00 8.31 16.80
CA LEU A 549 3.37 7.47 15.66
C LEU A 549 4.86 7.56 15.33
N ALA A 550 5.48 8.73 15.55
CA ALA A 550 6.92 8.94 15.35
C ALA A 550 7.79 7.97 16.18
N HIS A 551 7.35 7.60 17.39
CA HIS A 551 8.05 6.64 18.24
C HIS A 551 7.75 5.20 17.85
N LEU A 552 6.52 4.91 17.41
CA LEU A 552 6.16 3.58 16.91
C LEU A 552 7.02 3.19 15.69
N VAL A 553 7.24 4.16 14.80
CA VAL A 553 8.07 4.03 13.60
C VAL A 553 9.56 3.88 13.93
N ASP A 554 10.02 4.40 15.07
CA ASP A 554 11.43 4.39 15.52
C ASP A 554 11.81 3.10 16.27
N ASP A 555 11.77 1.97 15.56
CA ASP A 555 12.18 0.65 16.05
C ASP A 555 11.43 0.18 17.32
N PHE A 556 10.20 0.64 17.51
CA PHE A 556 9.39 0.20 18.65
C PHE A 556 9.08 -1.29 18.58
N PHE A 557 8.70 -1.77 17.39
CA PHE A 557 8.37 -3.18 17.17
C PHE A 557 9.55 -4.11 17.44
N GLY A 558 10.77 -3.72 17.03
CA GLY A 558 12.00 -4.46 17.32
C GLY A 558 12.27 -4.56 18.82
N LYS A 559 12.16 -3.43 19.54
CA LYS A 559 12.31 -3.38 21.00
C LYS A 559 11.25 -4.19 21.72
N LEU A 560 10.00 -4.14 21.27
CA LEU A 560 8.90 -4.91 21.85
C LEU A 560 9.16 -6.42 21.70
N LYS A 561 9.46 -6.88 20.48
CA LYS A 561 9.82 -8.29 20.24
C LYS A 561 11.02 -8.72 21.08
N GLY A 562 12.05 -7.88 21.20
CA GLY A 562 13.21 -8.17 22.05
C GLY A 562 12.85 -8.29 23.53
N ALA A 563 12.04 -7.37 24.05
CA ALA A 563 11.61 -7.34 25.45
C ALA A 563 10.75 -8.55 25.83
N THR A 564 9.93 -9.04 24.90
CA THR A 564 8.98 -10.14 25.13
C THR A 564 9.40 -11.45 24.49
N LYS A 565 10.65 -11.58 24.00
CA LYS A 565 11.15 -12.75 23.26
C LYS A 565 10.26 -13.15 22.06
N GLY A 566 9.55 -12.20 21.47
CA GLY A 566 8.63 -12.41 20.36
C GLY A 566 7.20 -12.80 20.74
N TYR A 567 6.87 -12.94 22.02
CA TYR A 567 5.51 -13.31 22.46
C TYR A 567 4.47 -12.18 22.39
N ALA A 568 4.90 -10.92 22.24
CA ALA A 568 3.98 -9.80 22.15
C ALA A 568 3.57 -9.57 20.69
N SER A 569 2.26 -9.39 20.49
CA SER A 569 1.70 -8.84 19.26
C SER A 569 1.35 -7.37 19.46
N LEU A 570 1.43 -6.59 18.39
CA LEU A 570 1.14 -5.16 18.38
C LEU A 570 0.27 -4.85 17.18
N ASP A 571 -0.86 -4.22 17.46
CA ASP A 571 -1.78 -3.66 16.49
C ASP A 571 -1.97 -2.18 16.82
N TYR A 572 -2.23 -1.34 15.81
CA TYR A 572 -2.47 0.08 16.04
C TYR A 572 -3.57 0.60 15.13
N GLU A 573 -4.33 1.57 15.63
CA GLU A 573 -5.38 2.27 14.90
C GLU A 573 -5.11 3.78 14.90
N GLU A 574 -5.50 4.43 13.81
CA GLU A 574 -5.37 5.88 13.68
C GLU A 574 -6.18 6.58 14.78
N SER A 575 -5.55 7.54 15.44
CA SER A 575 -6.18 8.41 16.42
C SER A 575 -6.09 9.86 15.93
N GLU A 576 -6.09 10.80 16.86
CA GLU A 576 -6.10 12.23 16.60
C GLU A 576 -4.68 12.85 16.51
N PHE A 577 -4.59 14.01 15.86
CA PHE A 577 -3.42 14.87 15.95
C PHE A 577 -3.43 15.60 17.30
N ARG A 578 -2.35 15.48 18.07
CA ARG A 578 -2.24 16.12 19.38
C ARG A 578 -1.13 17.15 19.40
N LYS A 579 -1.37 18.23 20.14
CA LYS A 579 -0.39 19.27 20.41
C LYS A 579 0.87 18.69 21.06
N SER A 580 2.04 19.04 20.52
CA SER A 580 3.30 18.53 21.04
C SER A 580 4.47 19.51 20.86
N ASN A 581 5.46 19.40 21.75
CA ASN A 581 6.67 20.21 21.73
C ASN A 581 7.74 19.56 20.84
N ILE A 582 7.51 19.63 19.53
CA ILE A 582 8.39 19.07 18.50
C ILE A 582 9.27 20.15 17.87
N VAL A 583 10.50 19.77 17.50
CA VAL A 583 11.49 20.64 16.88
C VAL A 583 12.25 19.90 15.78
N LYS A 584 12.63 20.63 14.72
CA LYS A 584 13.53 20.12 13.68
C LYS A 584 14.96 20.03 14.21
N LEU A 585 15.49 18.81 14.30
CA LEU A 585 16.90 18.51 14.53
C LEU A 585 17.60 18.33 13.18
N GLN A 586 18.67 19.09 12.97
CA GLN A 586 19.46 19.06 11.74
C GLN A 586 20.94 18.93 12.06
N LEU A 587 21.67 18.23 11.17
CA LEU A 587 23.12 18.13 11.23
C LEU A 587 23.73 19.27 10.39
N LEU A 588 24.75 19.93 10.91
CA LEU A 588 25.48 21.01 10.26
C LEU A 588 26.95 20.60 10.12
N VAL A 589 27.48 20.66 8.90
CA VAL A 589 28.90 20.46 8.62
C VAL A 589 29.49 21.79 8.20
N ASN A 590 30.42 22.33 8.99
CA ASN A 590 30.95 23.68 8.81
C ASN A 590 29.87 24.78 8.69
N LYS A 591 28.77 24.62 9.43
CA LYS A 591 27.56 25.47 9.44
C LYS A 591 26.63 25.32 8.23
N ILE A 592 26.94 24.44 7.29
CA ILE A 592 26.05 24.10 6.17
C ILE A 592 25.13 22.97 6.65
N PRO A 593 23.80 23.13 6.56
CA PRO A 593 22.86 22.09 6.94
C PRO A 593 22.93 20.91 5.98
N VAL A 594 22.76 19.71 6.52
CA VAL A 594 22.58 18.47 5.78
C VAL A 594 21.10 18.10 5.92
N ASP A 595 20.35 18.34 4.85
CA ASP A 595 18.90 18.13 4.77
C ASP A 595 18.49 16.65 4.83
N ALA A 596 19.25 15.77 4.16
CA ALA A 596 18.97 14.33 4.09
C ALA A 596 18.94 13.62 5.46
N VAL A 597 19.55 14.22 6.48
CA VAL A 597 19.63 13.68 7.85
C VAL A 597 18.67 14.40 8.80
N ALA A 598 17.99 15.45 8.35
CA ALA A 598 17.10 16.22 9.21
C ALA A 598 15.91 15.37 9.70
N ARG A 599 15.57 15.50 10.98
CA ARG A 599 14.44 14.80 11.61
C ARG A 599 13.66 15.73 12.51
N VAL A 600 12.35 15.55 12.56
CA VAL A 600 11.50 16.22 13.55
C VAL A 600 11.43 15.32 14.78
N VAL A 601 11.83 15.86 15.93
CA VAL A 601 11.91 15.12 17.20
C VAL A 601 11.31 15.93 18.34
N HIS A 602 10.85 15.24 19.38
CA HIS A 602 10.41 15.90 20.60
C HIS A 602 11.59 16.54 21.34
N THR A 603 11.36 17.71 21.94
CA THR A 603 12.37 18.50 22.67
C THR A 603 13.17 17.72 23.72
N SER A 604 12.53 16.76 24.42
CA SER A 604 13.19 15.91 25.43
C SER A 604 14.30 15.00 24.86
N GLN A 605 14.22 14.64 23.57
CA GLN A 605 15.15 13.69 22.94
C GLN A 605 16.30 14.37 22.20
N VAL A 606 16.17 15.68 21.94
CA VAL A 606 17.08 16.48 21.12
C VAL A 606 18.54 16.31 21.56
N GLU A 607 18.83 16.38 22.87
CA GLU A 607 20.20 16.32 23.38
C GLU A 607 20.83 14.94 23.20
N ARG A 608 20.08 13.88 23.51
CA ARG A 608 20.55 12.50 23.39
C ARG A 608 20.83 12.15 21.93
N ILE A 609 19.84 12.38 21.06
CA ILE A 609 19.94 12.06 19.62
C ILE A 609 21.01 12.93 18.96
N GLY A 610 21.04 14.23 19.25
CA GLY A 610 22.02 15.15 18.68
C GLY A 610 23.47 14.77 19.00
N ARG A 611 23.77 14.34 20.23
CA ARG A 611 25.12 13.85 20.59
C ARG A 611 25.47 12.56 19.85
N GLN A 612 24.53 11.61 19.79
CA GLN A 612 24.73 10.35 19.09
C GLN A 612 25.01 10.57 17.59
N TRP A 613 24.25 11.45 16.93
CA TRP A 613 24.44 11.79 15.53
C TRP A 613 25.82 12.34 15.25
N VAL A 614 26.24 13.32 16.04
CA VAL A 614 27.54 13.97 15.83
C VAL A 614 28.70 13.00 16.10
N SER A 615 28.56 12.09 17.07
CA SER A 615 29.56 11.04 17.33
C SER A 615 29.63 10.02 16.19
N LYS A 616 28.49 9.47 15.74
CA LYS A 616 28.43 8.48 14.65
C LYS A 616 28.93 9.09 13.34
N PHE A 617 28.52 10.31 13.01
CA PHE A 617 28.90 10.96 11.76
C PHE A 617 30.41 11.27 11.71
N LYS A 618 31.03 11.60 12.84
CA LYS A 618 32.47 11.87 12.94
C LYS A 618 33.32 10.67 12.52
N GLU A 619 32.85 9.45 12.74
CA GLU A 619 33.58 8.21 12.41
C GLU A 619 33.65 7.95 10.91
N HIS A 620 32.68 8.46 10.15
CA HIS A 620 32.57 8.22 8.70
C HIS A 620 33.03 9.40 7.84
N VAL A 621 33.28 10.57 8.44
CA VAL A 621 33.80 11.74 7.71
C VAL A 621 35.32 11.71 7.68
N ASP A 622 35.88 11.74 6.47
CA ASP A 622 37.32 11.79 6.27
C ASP A 622 37.96 13.06 6.83
N ARG A 623 39.19 12.89 7.35
CA ARG A 623 40.00 14.02 7.82
C ARG A 623 40.38 14.91 6.65
N GLN A 624 40.40 16.22 6.89
CA GLN A 624 40.78 17.21 5.88
C GLN A 624 42.07 17.94 6.30
N MET A 625 42.65 18.73 5.39
CA MET A 625 43.82 19.57 5.70
C MET A 625 43.50 20.75 6.64
N PHE A 626 42.20 21.01 6.83
CA PHE A 626 41.65 21.98 7.77
C PHE A 626 40.68 21.30 8.75
N GLU A 627 40.36 22.01 9.82
CA GLU A 627 39.46 21.54 10.88
C GLU A 627 38.03 21.43 10.34
N VAL A 628 37.41 20.25 10.47
CA VAL A 628 36.00 20.02 10.13
C VAL A 628 35.18 20.05 11.40
N VAL A 629 34.18 20.92 11.43
CA VAL A 629 33.26 21.05 12.56
C VAL A 629 31.94 20.40 12.21
N ILE A 630 31.51 19.42 13.01
CA ILE A 630 30.21 18.75 12.88
C ILE A 630 29.37 19.20 14.07
N GLN A 631 28.16 19.68 13.82
CA GLN A 631 27.25 20.17 14.85
C GLN A 631 25.86 19.60 14.65
N ALA A 632 25.15 19.28 15.72
CA ALA A 632 23.71 19.06 15.68
C ALA A 632 23.02 20.33 16.20
N ALA A 633 22.02 20.84 15.48
CA ALA A 633 21.28 22.03 15.87
C ALA A 633 19.78 21.77 15.86
N ALA A 634 19.10 22.37 16.84
CA ALA A 634 17.64 22.47 16.89
C ALA A 634 17.26 23.94 16.77
N GLY A 635 16.72 24.34 15.61
CA GLY A 635 16.56 25.74 15.24
C GLY A 635 17.90 26.49 15.29
N ARG A 636 17.99 27.51 16.15
CA ARG A 636 19.22 28.32 16.36
C ARG A 636 20.16 27.76 17.42
N ARG A 637 19.70 26.81 18.25
CA ARG A 637 20.48 26.27 19.37
C ARG A 637 21.37 25.12 18.87
N VAL A 638 22.68 25.25 19.06
CA VAL A 638 23.61 24.13 18.85
C VAL A 638 23.53 23.20 20.07
N VAL A 639 23.16 21.95 19.81
CA VAL A 639 22.89 20.93 20.83
C VAL A 639 24.15 20.12 21.14
N ALA A 640 24.87 19.73 20.10
CA ALA A 640 26.11 18.98 20.19
C ALA A 640 27.10 19.47 19.13
N ARG A 641 28.40 19.34 19.42
CA ARG A 641 29.47 19.74 18.51
C ARG A 641 30.67 18.80 18.69
N GLU A 642 31.13 18.25 17.59
CA GLU A 642 32.40 17.54 17.50
C GLU A 642 33.31 18.21 16.47
N THR A 643 34.60 17.91 16.58
CA THR A 643 35.61 18.50 15.71
C THR A 643 36.60 17.44 15.26
N ILE A 644 36.74 17.30 13.95
CA ILE A 644 37.74 16.43 13.33
C ILE A 644 39.02 17.24 13.18
N LYS A 645 40.10 16.72 13.78
CA LYS A 645 41.40 17.37 13.73
C LYS A 645 41.96 17.32 12.30
N PRO A 646 42.57 18.42 11.81
CA PRO A 646 43.17 18.44 10.49
C PRO A 646 44.36 17.51 10.38
N PHE A 647 44.62 17.00 9.18
CA PHE A 647 45.90 16.39 8.84
C PHE A 647 47.05 17.36 9.13
N ARG A 648 48.06 16.88 9.87
CA ARG A 648 49.23 17.66 10.25
C ARG A 648 50.46 17.09 9.58
N LYS A 649 50.94 17.76 8.54
CA LYS A 649 52.31 17.57 8.05
C LYS A 649 53.27 18.15 9.07
N ASP A 650 54.26 17.36 9.49
CA ASP A 650 55.34 17.86 10.34
C ASP A 650 56.31 18.72 9.52
N VAL A 651 56.08 20.03 9.54
CA VAL A 651 56.93 21.01 8.85
C VAL A 651 58.28 21.21 9.56
N LEU A 652 58.45 20.67 10.77
CA LEU A 652 59.66 20.82 11.59
C LEU A 652 60.62 19.63 11.47
N GLN A 653 60.24 18.56 10.77
CA GLN A 653 61.03 17.34 10.65
C GLN A 653 62.45 17.56 10.09
N LYS A 654 62.66 18.60 9.26
CA LYS A 654 63.95 18.95 8.65
C LYS A 654 64.71 20.07 9.37
N LEU A 655 64.29 20.47 10.57
CA LEU A 655 64.88 21.57 11.33
C LEU A 655 65.75 21.07 12.48
N HIS A 656 66.95 21.66 12.64
CA HIS A 656 67.79 21.48 13.81
C HIS A 656 67.27 22.32 14.99
N ALA A 657 67.45 21.82 16.22
CA ALA A 657 66.79 22.32 17.44
C ALA A 657 67.03 23.81 17.78
N SER A 658 68.01 24.46 17.16
CA SER A 658 68.51 25.79 17.54
C SER A 658 67.83 26.98 16.83
N ASP A 659 67.05 26.78 15.75
CA ASP A 659 66.50 27.88 14.94
C ASP A 659 65.00 28.16 15.23
N VAL A 660 64.77 28.99 16.25
CA VAL A 660 63.42 29.38 16.71
C VAL A 660 62.69 30.26 15.69
N SER A 661 63.42 31.14 14.99
CA SER A 661 62.90 32.04 13.96
C SER A 661 62.29 31.28 12.78
N ARG A 662 63.03 30.30 12.24
CA ARG A 662 62.58 29.50 11.10
C ARG A 662 61.45 28.55 11.47
N ARG A 663 61.46 28.01 12.70
CA ARG A 663 60.34 27.27 13.29
C ARG A 663 59.06 28.11 13.30
N ARG A 664 59.11 29.35 13.80
CA ARG A 664 57.93 30.25 13.86
C ARG A 664 57.41 30.56 12.46
N LYS A 665 58.29 30.90 11.51
CA LYS A 665 57.92 31.22 10.12
C LYS A 665 57.20 30.07 9.42
N LEU A 666 57.65 28.82 9.60
CA LEU A 666 57.00 27.65 9.00
C LEU A 666 55.63 27.36 9.62
N LEU A 667 55.49 27.54 10.93
CA LEU A 667 54.21 27.37 11.62
C LEU A 667 53.19 28.45 11.23
N GLU A 668 53.63 29.71 11.09
CA GLU A 668 52.79 30.81 10.61
C GLU A 668 52.32 30.56 9.17
N ARG A 669 53.22 30.18 8.26
CA ARG A 669 52.87 29.83 6.88
C ARG A 669 51.89 28.65 6.81
N GLN A 670 52.05 27.64 7.67
CA GLN A 670 51.11 26.51 7.77
C GLN A 670 49.74 26.97 8.30
N LYS A 671 49.71 27.86 9.30
CA LYS A 671 48.48 28.42 9.88
C LYS A 671 47.71 29.26 8.86
N GLU A 672 48.39 30.13 8.13
CA GLU A 672 47.79 30.94 7.06
C GLU A 672 47.27 30.08 5.90
N GLY A 673 48.04 29.08 5.48
CA GLY A 673 47.60 28.12 4.46
C GLY A 673 46.32 27.41 4.86
N ARG A 674 46.23 26.94 6.12
CA ARG A 674 44.99 26.34 6.65
C ARG A 674 43.83 27.31 6.75
N LYS A 675 44.07 28.57 7.12
CA LYS A 675 43.02 29.60 7.17
C LYS A 675 42.44 29.85 5.78
N LYS A 676 43.28 29.91 4.75
CA LYS A 676 42.85 30.01 3.34
C LYS A 676 42.05 28.78 2.91
N LEU A 677 42.56 27.58 3.19
CA LEU A 677 41.87 26.33 2.86
C LEU A 677 40.50 26.21 3.56
N ARG A 678 40.36 26.70 4.80
CA ARG A 678 39.07 26.71 5.51
C ARG A 678 38.06 27.69 4.93
N ALA A 679 38.51 28.84 4.42
CA ALA A 679 37.63 29.86 3.87
C ALA A 679 37.10 29.50 2.47
N VAL A 680 37.90 28.75 1.70
CA VAL A 680 37.58 28.36 0.32
C VAL A 680 37.05 26.92 0.23
N GLY A 681 37.38 26.07 1.21
CA GLY A 681 37.09 24.64 1.18
C GLY A 681 35.64 24.32 1.50
N ASN A 682 34.85 24.04 0.46
CA ASN A 682 33.62 23.27 0.60
C ASN A 682 33.96 21.81 0.86
N ILE A 683 33.35 21.21 1.88
CA ILE A 683 33.52 19.78 2.17
C ILE A 683 32.44 19.06 1.38
N THR A 684 32.86 18.33 0.34
CA THR A 684 32.04 17.31 -0.29
C THR A 684 32.10 16.06 0.58
N ILE A 685 30.98 15.69 1.18
CA ILE A 685 30.86 14.48 2.00
C ILE A 685 30.61 13.33 1.04
N ASP A 686 31.37 12.25 1.16
CA ASP A 686 31.18 11.07 0.34
C ASP A 686 29.81 10.44 0.64
N GLN A 687 29.09 10.01 -0.39
CA GLN A 687 27.79 9.33 -0.26
C GLN A 687 27.90 8.04 0.55
N LYS A 688 29.07 7.39 0.52
CA LYS A 688 29.37 6.24 1.39
C LYS A 688 29.31 6.58 2.88
N ALA A 689 29.72 7.79 3.26
CA ALA A 689 29.64 8.25 4.64
C ALA A 689 28.18 8.44 5.08
N PHE A 690 27.32 8.92 4.17
CA PHE A 690 25.87 8.99 4.41
C PHE A 690 25.24 7.61 4.51
N GLN A 691 25.59 6.69 3.61
CA GLN A 691 25.10 5.32 3.65
C GLN A 691 25.48 4.63 4.98
N ALA A 692 26.74 4.75 5.42
CA ALA A 692 27.19 4.17 6.69
C ALA A 692 26.52 4.83 7.91
N PHE A 693 26.28 6.14 7.85
CA PHE A 693 25.58 6.85 8.91
C PHE A 693 24.10 6.45 9.02
N LEU A 694 23.42 6.30 7.88
CA LEU A 694 21.99 5.96 7.79
C LEU A 694 21.72 4.45 7.90
N ALA A 695 22.74 3.61 7.66
CA ALA A 695 22.66 2.18 7.94
C ALA A 695 22.36 1.96 9.44
N LYS A 696 21.37 1.09 9.69
CA LYS A 696 20.93 0.71 11.04
C LYS A 696 22.04 0.07 11.84
#